data_AF-I7A0V7-F1
#
_entry.id   AF-I7A0V7-F1
#
_cell.length_a   1.000
_cell.length_b   1.000
_cell.length_c   1.000
_cell.angle_alpha   90.00
_cell.angle_beta   90.00
_cell.angle_gamma   90.00
#
_symmetry.space_group_name_H-M   'P 1'
#
loop_
_entity.id
_entity.type
_entity.pdbx_description
1 polymer ?
#
loop_
_entity_poly.entity_id
_entity_poly.type
_entity_poly.pdbx_seq_one_letter_code
_entity_poly.pdbx_strand_id
1 'polypeptide(L)'
;MQIAALVLLNAAISLSQQTDSSAYYINLARQYLFSRDTLTAEKLLEKSVEKFEEPEMYYLLGKLKSVKKDFGERNRAYRFLRKAALLEPGNLKYRLAYASILKDFARVSAYWEYKEILKLDSTSIEAYLNLAGLKDEDFTNYNNSYRKLSDEFYASLQEYANEDFEEAEKYYREALSIDSVNYEANYKLALLYMKAGDYEKAAGLLQRLYSSEKKDAKINLALGLCYYKLRNFMESRRFYTRAFRYMAPEEREEYDYESAVKMLQPVYDEAMGDNEYKKKRFIKFYWEVNDPLYLTEYNERLLEHYSRLTFANLFLNNDEKKGWQTDRGEIILRYGEPLNIMRIRPSMGEAGYEMKTDVWNYDEFSFGFTDMALNDNFIFSAPPADKEKVISQYAFNSHEFIQYLRKSYYSRYAPVYEGNEFTIPKKTFYFRSLSYPSKTEMHIVFRIPDSLKKKTGSLKMETGFFFFDEYHNQLAKIVENKNFETAKAFNEFVAVLEPDSGYYSFELIENTSRSTCVTRGALNVPDFGKSLSISSLVLADSVYFNGEGILKRRPYSVNPHTEDTVEGKIFLYYEIYNLLKKKDGIAEFRQNIKITRSEDGAGFISAIKNLFSNRNSITLTNKYKTDRSDIHLFIRLDMRALESGKYDVVVEIEDLNAKKSVNTKLQLYLLQRASNQ
;
A
#
# COMPACT_ATOMS: atom_id res chain seq x y z
N MET A 1 -11.51 32.02 42.07
CA MET A 1 -12.98 31.88 42.04
C MET A 1 -13.69 32.94 42.87
N GLN A 2 -13.32 33.16 44.15
CA GLN A 2 -13.99 34.17 45.01
C GLN A 2 -13.78 35.64 44.56
N ILE A 3 -12.64 36.00 43.98
CA ILE A 3 -12.40 37.37 43.48
C ILE A 3 -13.27 37.71 42.26
N ALA A 4 -13.48 36.76 41.35
CA ALA A 4 -14.38 36.92 40.20
C ALA A 4 -15.84 37.04 40.63
N ALA A 5 -16.26 36.28 41.66
CA ALA A 5 -17.59 36.38 42.24
C ALA A 5 -17.82 37.73 42.97
N LEU A 6 -16.79 38.28 43.64
CA LEU A 6 -16.86 39.57 44.30
C LEU A 6 -16.93 40.74 43.30
N VAL A 7 -16.21 40.64 42.18
CA VAL A 7 -16.28 41.59 41.06
C VAL A 7 -17.65 41.52 40.38
N LEU A 8 -18.23 40.32 40.22
CA LEU A 8 -19.58 40.11 39.71
C LEU A 8 -20.66 40.67 40.65
N LEU A 9 -20.49 40.53 41.96
CA LEU A 9 -21.42 41.07 42.95
C LEU A 9 -21.36 42.60 42.99
N ASN A 10 -20.17 43.20 42.95
CA ASN A 10 -20.02 44.66 42.92
C ASN A 10 -20.48 45.27 41.58
N ALA A 11 -20.29 44.57 40.45
CA ALA A 11 -20.86 44.98 39.17
C ALA A 11 -22.39 44.89 39.17
N ALA A 12 -22.96 43.81 39.69
CA ALA A 12 -24.41 43.64 39.83
C ALA A 12 -25.05 44.66 40.78
N ILE A 13 -24.35 45.05 41.86
CA ILE A 13 -24.78 46.10 42.80
C ILE A 13 -24.65 47.50 42.18
N SER A 14 -23.70 47.73 41.25
CA SER A 14 -23.63 48.98 40.48
C SER A 14 -24.69 49.08 39.37
N LEU A 15 -25.08 47.94 38.78
CA LEU A 15 -26.08 47.82 37.70
C LEU A 15 -27.52 47.88 38.21
N SER A 16 -27.77 47.59 39.50
CA SER A 16 -29.10 47.73 40.11
C SER A 16 -29.53 49.19 40.31
N GLN A 17 -28.67 50.17 39.97
CA GLN A 17 -28.95 51.60 40.12
C GLN A 17 -28.88 52.45 38.85
N GLN A 18 -28.77 51.92 37.62
CA GLN A 18 -28.78 52.77 36.40
C GLN A 18 -29.54 52.21 35.17
N THR A 19 -30.53 53.01 34.77
CA THR A 19 -31.01 53.39 33.41
C THR A 19 -31.07 52.35 32.28
N ASP A 20 -32.28 52.21 31.71
CA ASP A 20 -32.62 51.60 30.41
C ASP A 20 -31.72 52.18 29.30
N SER A 21 -30.53 51.62 29.15
CA SER A 21 -29.44 52.13 28.31
C SER A 21 -28.79 50.99 27.54
N SER A 22 -28.15 51.32 26.43
CA SER A 22 -27.59 50.31 25.54
C SER A 22 -26.45 49.51 26.18
N ALA A 23 -25.60 50.17 26.98
CA ALA A 23 -24.52 49.54 27.74
C ALA A 23 -25.03 48.52 28.79
N TYR A 24 -26.17 48.80 29.44
CA TYR A 24 -26.80 47.87 30.37
C TYR A 24 -27.14 46.54 29.69
N TYR A 25 -27.83 46.60 28.55
CA TYR A 25 -28.25 45.40 27.80
C TYR A 25 -27.06 44.59 27.27
N ILE A 26 -26.02 45.26 26.74
CA ILE A 26 -24.81 44.58 26.23
C ILE A 26 -24.10 43.83 27.37
N ASN A 27 -23.88 44.48 28.52
CA ASN A 27 -23.17 43.87 29.64
C ASN A 27 -23.94 42.70 30.25
N LEU A 28 -25.27 42.85 30.40
CA LEU A 28 -26.12 41.78 30.91
C LEU A 28 -26.18 40.59 29.92
N ALA A 29 -26.28 40.85 28.62
CA ALA A 29 -26.23 39.80 27.61
C ALA A 29 -24.90 39.03 27.64
N ARG A 30 -23.76 39.73 27.77
CA ARG A 30 -22.44 39.08 27.94
C ARG A 30 -22.38 38.20 29.18
N GLN A 31 -22.99 38.63 30.29
CA GLN A 31 -23.04 37.83 31.51
C GLN A 31 -23.81 36.52 31.30
N TYR A 32 -24.99 36.59 30.66
CA TYR A 32 -25.76 35.40 30.32
C TYR A 32 -25.04 34.47 29.34
N LEU A 33 -24.35 35.03 28.33
CA LEU A 33 -23.49 34.25 27.43
C LEU A 33 -22.36 33.55 28.19
N PHE A 34 -21.73 34.25 29.14
CA PHE A 34 -20.68 33.69 29.98
C PHE A 34 -21.20 32.54 30.87
N SER A 35 -22.43 32.66 31.39
CA SER A 35 -23.11 31.57 32.13
C SER A 35 -23.74 30.50 31.23
N ARG A 36 -23.52 30.55 29.91
CA ARG A 36 -24.12 29.66 28.89
C ARG A 36 -25.65 29.68 28.81
N ASP A 37 -26.30 30.71 29.35
CA ASP A 37 -27.73 30.94 29.18
C ASP A 37 -27.98 31.73 27.88
N THR A 38 -27.85 31.02 26.76
CA THR A 38 -27.97 31.62 25.43
C THR A 38 -29.40 32.08 25.12
N LEU A 39 -30.41 31.43 25.70
CA LEU A 39 -31.82 31.75 25.46
C LEU A 39 -32.19 33.09 26.08
N THR A 40 -31.80 33.33 27.33
CA THR A 40 -32.07 34.61 28.01
C THR A 40 -31.28 35.74 27.36
N ALA A 41 -30.00 35.50 27.02
CA ALA A 41 -29.18 36.46 26.28
C ALA A 41 -29.83 36.86 24.94
N GLU A 42 -30.34 35.89 24.18
CA GLU A 42 -30.99 36.12 22.90
C GLU A 42 -32.26 36.96 23.04
N LYS A 43 -33.18 36.59 23.94
CA LYS A 43 -34.42 37.35 24.17
C LYS A 43 -34.13 38.79 24.60
N LEU A 44 -33.12 38.97 25.46
CA LEU A 44 -32.69 40.27 25.94
C LEU A 44 -32.18 41.14 24.78
N LEU A 45 -31.32 40.57 23.93
CA LEU A 45 -30.75 41.25 22.78
C LEU A 45 -31.80 41.55 21.69
N GLU A 46 -32.74 40.64 21.43
CA GLU A 46 -33.84 40.87 20.48
C GLU A 46 -34.69 42.08 20.89
N LYS A 47 -35.00 42.20 22.20
CA LYS A 47 -35.74 43.36 22.72
C LYS A 47 -34.89 44.64 22.71
N SER A 48 -33.58 44.54 22.91
CA SER A 48 -32.73 45.73 22.98
C SER A 48 -32.50 46.37 21.62
N VAL A 49 -32.39 45.57 20.54
CA VAL A 49 -32.20 46.10 19.18
C VAL A 49 -33.44 46.82 18.61
N GLU A 50 -34.62 46.64 19.22
CA GLU A 50 -35.82 47.45 18.90
C GLU A 50 -35.72 48.88 19.44
N LYS A 51 -34.91 49.09 20.49
CA LYS A 51 -34.77 50.38 21.18
C LYS A 51 -33.48 51.12 20.84
N PHE A 52 -32.40 50.38 20.59
CA PHE A 52 -31.06 50.93 20.45
C PHE A 52 -30.41 50.42 19.16
N GLU A 53 -29.76 51.33 18.42
CA GLU A 53 -29.03 51.00 17.20
C GLU A 53 -27.52 50.85 17.48
N GLU A 54 -27.16 50.03 18.47
CA GLU A 54 -25.75 49.76 18.80
C GLU A 54 -25.17 48.60 17.97
N PRO A 55 -24.03 48.79 17.28
CA PRO A 55 -23.35 47.76 16.48
C PRO A 55 -23.08 46.46 17.26
N GLU A 56 -22.65 46.58 18.52
CA GLU A 56 -22.28 45.43 19.33
C GLU A 56 -23.48 44.52 19.65
N MET A 57 -24.67 45.08 19.82
CA MET A 57 -25.88 44.27 20.05
C MET A 57 -26.19 43.40 18.84
N TYR A 58 -26.13 43.99 17.65
CA TYR A 58 -26.32 43.27 16.40
C TYR A 58 -25.24 42.21 16.20
N TYR A 59 -23.98 42.51 16.54
CA TYR A 59 -22.90 41.53 16.48
C TYR A 59 -23.16 40.33 17.41
N LEU A 60 -23.49 40.56 18.68
CA LEU A 60 -23.74 39.50 19.67
C LEU A 60 -24.93 38.63 19.26
N LEU A 61 -26.02 39.27 18.83
CA LEU A 61 -27.21 38.57 18.36
C LEU A 61 -26.90 37.78 17.07
N GLY A 62 -26.16 38.38 16.14
CA GLY A 62 -25.70 37.71 14.93
C GLY A 62 -24.87 36.45 15.22
N LYS A 63 -23.91 36.53 16.15
CA LYS A 63 -23.11 35.37 16.60
C LYS A 63 -23.94 34.29 17.30
N LEU A 64 -24.92 34.67 18.12
CA LEU A 64 -25.83 33.71 18.74
C LEU A 64 -26.63 32.93 17.68
N LYS A 65 -27.13 33.65 16.67
CA LYS A 65 -27.93 33.08 15.59
C LYS A 65 -27.08 32.21 14.65
N SER A 66 -25.83 32.56 14.39
CA SER A 66 -24.94 31.80 13.50
C SER A 66 -24.61 30.39 14.00
N VAL A 67 -24.70 30.15 15.32
CA VAL A 67 -24.44 28.83 15.92
C VAL A 67 -25.60 27.85 15.70
N LYS A 68 -26.80 28.36 15.41
CA LYS A 68 -27.98 27.51 15.20
C LYS A 68 -27.95 26.91 13.79
N LYS A 69 -28.16 25.58 13.70
CA LYS A 69 -28.18 24.82 12.44
C LYS A 69 -29.52 24.95 11.68
N ASP A 70 -30.15 26.12 11.72
CA ASP A 70 -31.42 26.39 11.05
C ASP A 70 -31.23 27.46 9.95
N PHE A 71 -31.86 27.27 8.79
CA PHE A 71 -31.74 28.18 7.66
C PHE A 71 -32.30 29.58 7.97
N GLY A 72 -33.43 29.65 8.69
CA GLY A 72 -34.02 30.91 9.11
C GLY A 72 -33.08 31.68 10.03
N GLU A 73 -32.51 31.00 11.01
CA GLU A 73 -31.58 31.60 11.97
C GLU A 73 -30.25 32.02 11.31
N ARG A 74 -29.73 31.27 10.32
CA ARG A 74 -28.56 31.70 9.52
C ARG A 74 -28.83 32.99 8.74
N ASN A 75 -30.00 33.13 8.13
CA ASN A 75 -30.40 34.36 7.45
C ASN A 75 -30.52 35.55 8.41
N ARG A 76 -31.03 35.31 9.63
CA ARG A 76 -31.06 36.34 10.68
C ARG A 76 -29.64 36.72 11.13
N ALA A 77 -28.77 35.73 11.30
CA ALA A 77 -27.35 35.97 11.61
C ALA A 77 -26.70 36.86 10.55
N TYR A 78 -26.87 36.53 9.28
CA TYR A 78 -26.42 37.35 8.15
C TYR A 78 -26.90 38.81 8.27
N ARG A 79 -28.19 39.03 8.48
CA ARG A 79 -28.78 40.38 8.58
C ARG A 79 -28.17 41.18 9.74
N PHE A 80 -28.05 40.56 10.92
CA PHE A 80 -27.52 41.23 12.10
C PHE A 80 -26.01 41.50 11.98
N LEU A 81 -25.23 40.54 11.51
CA LEU A 81 -23.78 40.71 11.31
C LEU A 81 -23.49 41.75 10.22
N ARG A 82 -24.26 41.76 9.13
CA ARG A 82 -24.19 42.82 8.11
C ARG A 82 -24.45 44.19 8.71
N LYS A 83 -25.50 44.32 9.55
CA LYS A 83 -25.85 45.60 10.17
C LYS A 83 -24.74 46.08 11.12
N ALA A 84 -24.17 45.18 11.93
CA ALA A 84 -23.03 45.51 12.79
C ALA A 84 -21.81 46.03 11.99
N ALA A 85 -21.44 45.34 10.91
CA ALA A 85 -20.31 45.72 10.06
C ALA A 85 -20.56 47.03 9.27
N LEU A 86 -21.82 47.33 8.92
CA LEU A 86 -22.19 48.59 8.26
C LEU A 86 -22.17 49.78 9.21
N LEU A 87 -22.59 49.60 10.46
CA LEU A 87 -22.59 50.67 11.46
C LEU A 87 -21.16 51.02 11.93
N GLU A 88 -20.27 50.04 12.00
CA GLU A 88 -18.84 50.25 12.27
C GLU A 88 -17.93 49.59 11.21
N PRO A 89 -17.75 50.23 10.04
CA PRO A 89 -16.95 49.67 8.95
C PRO A 89 -15.45 49.51 9.25
N GLY A 90 -14.93 50.10 10.33
CA GLY A 90 -13.54 49.91 10.77
C GLY A 90 -13.36 48.75 11.75
N ASN A 91 -14.44 48.14 12.25
CA ASN A 91 -14.38 47.14 13.30
C ASN A 91 -14.10 45.74 12.72
N LEU A 92 -12.84 45.32 12.79
CA LEU A 92 -12.37 44.03 12.24
C LEU A 92 -13.17 42.83 12.77
N LYS A 93 -13.52 42.85 14.07
CA LYS A 93 -14.28 41.77 14.71
C LYS A 93 -15.66 41.59 14.07
N TYR A 94 -16.33 42.69 13.72
CA TYR A 94 -17.65 42.64 13.08
C TYR A 94 -17.55 42.22 11.62
N ARG A 95 -16.57 42.75 10.90
CA ARG A 95 -16.30 42.34 9.52
C ARG A 95 -15.92 40.88 9.38
N LEU A 96 -15.05 40.36 10.24
CA LEU A 96 -14.66 38.94 10.24
C LEU A 96 -15.87 38.04 10.46
N ALA A 97 -16.73 38.36 11.42
CA ALA A 97 -17.97 37.60 11.64
C ALA A 97 -18.92 37.70 10.45
N TYR A 98 -19.03 38.87 9.81
CA TYR A 98 -19.82 39.06 8.61
C TYR A 98 -19.28 38.28 7.39
N ALA A 99 -17.97 38.33 7.16
CA ALA A 99 -17.30 37.56 6.11
C ALA A 99 -17.45 36.04 6.33
N SER A 100 -17.32 35.59 7.58
CA SER A 100 -17.48 34.18 7.95
C SER A 100 -18.88 33.66 7.65
N ILE A 101 -19.95 34.40 7.97
CA ILE A 101 -21.32 33.95 7.65
C ILE A 101 -21.58 33.99 6.13
N LEU A 102 -20.98 34.94 5.40
CA LEU A 102 -21.09 35.01 3.94
C LEU A 102 -20.49 33.77 3.25
N LYS A 103 -19.47 33.13 3.83
CA LYS A 103 -18.81 31.97 3.23
C LYS A 103 -19.80 30.84 2.87
N ASP A 104 -20.84 30.65 3.67
CA ASP A 104 -21.78 29.53 3.52
C ASP A 104 -22.78 29.69 2.36
N PHE A 105 -23.04 30.91 1.88
CA PHE A 105 -24.06 31.15 0.84
C PHE A 105 -23.70 32.25 -0.17
N ALA A 106 -22.57 32.94 0.01
CA ALA A 106 -22.11 34.04 -0.83
C ALA A 106 -20.57 34.12 -0.85
N ARG A 107 -19.91 33.04 -1.29
CA ARG A 107 -18.43 32.89 -1.32
C ARG A 107 -17.71 34.06 -1.99
N VAL A 108 -18.24 34.60 -3.10
CA VAL A 108 -17.65 35.77 -3.78
C VAL A 108 -17.71 37.02 -2.88
N SER A 109 -18.83 37.27 -2.22
CA SER A 109 -18.95 38.39 -1.28
C SER A 109 -18.03 38.19 -0.07
N ALA A 110 -17.91 36.96 0.44
CA ALA A 110 -16.97 36.64 1.50
C ALA A 110 -15.52 36.94 1.10
N TYR A 111 -15.11 36.55 -0.11
CA TYR A 111 -13.79 36.86 -0.66
C TYR A 111 -13.49 38.36 -0.61
N TRP A 112 -14.42 39.20 -1.10
CA TRP A 112 -14.24 40.65 -1.09
C TRP A 112 -14.23 41.24 0.31
N GLU A 113 -15.06 40.75 1.24
CA GLU A 113 -15.02 41.21 2.63
C GLU A 113 -13.69 40.85 3.31
N TYR A 114 -13.11 39.67 3.06
CA TYR A 114 -11.77 39.35 3.56
C TYR A 114 -10.68 40.24 2.96
N LYS A 115 -10.81 40.65 1.69
CA LYS A 115 -9.91 41.64 1.09
C LYS A 115 -10.05 43.01 1.75
N GLU A 116 -11.26 43.46 2.08
CA GLU A 116 -11.47 44.70 2.83
C GLU A 116 -10.87 44.63 4.24
N ILE A 117 -10.97 43.48 4.91
CA ILE A 117 -10.32 43.26 6.20
C ILE A 117 -8.80 43.41 6.07
N LEU A 118 -8.18 42.85 5.02
CA LEU A 118 -6.74 43.00 4.78
C LEU A 118 -6.30 44.42 4.41
N LYS A 119 -7.20 45.26 3.87
CA LYS A 119 -6.92 46.69 3.67
C LYS A 119 -6.88 47.45 5.00
N LEU A 120 -7.68 47.04 5.98
CA LEU A 120 -7.73 47.63 7.32
C LEU A 120 -6.63 47.08 8.24
N ASP A 121 -6.33 45.79 8.11
CA ASP A 121 -5.30 45.07 8.85
C ASP A 121 -4.59 44.06 7.94
N SER A 122 -3.45 44.47 7.39
CA SER A 122 -2.65 43.63 6.49
C SER A 122 -1.95 42.47 7.21
N THR A 123 -2.07 42.38 8.54
CA THR A 123 -1.49 41.32 9.38
C THR A 123 -2.53 40.30 9.86
N SER A 124 -3.77 40.39 9.38
CA SER A 124 -4.85 39.47 9.76
C SER A 124 -4.64 38.05 9.20
N ILE A 125 -4.04 37.18 10.01
CA ILE A 125 -3.85 35.75 9.67
C ILE A 125 -5.19 35.08 9.34
N GLU A 126 -6.25 35.37 10.11
CA GLU A 126 -7.58 34.80 9.89
C GLU A 126 -8.15 35.15 8.51
N ALA A 127 -7.95 36.39 8.03
CA ALA A 127 -8.40 36.78 6.71
C ALA A 127 -7.63 36.08 5.59
N TYR A 128 -6.29 35.97 5.73
CA TYR A 128 -5.47 35.20 4.79
C TYR A 128 -5.86 33.72 4.75
N LEU A 129 -6.04 33.08 5.90
CA LEU A 129 -6.45 31.67 5.98
C LEU A 129 -7.81 31.42 5.32
N ASN A 130 -8.77 32.33 5.49
CA ASN A 130 -10.08 32.19 4.86
C ASN A 130 -10.05 32.44 3.34
N LEU A 131 -9.27 33.42 2.86
CA LEU A 131 -9.04 33.62 1.42
C LEU A 131 -8.35 32.40 0.80
N ALA A 132 -7.32 31.87 1.47
CA ALA A 132 -6.63 30.66 1.06
C ALA A 132 -7.57 29.46 0.99
N GLY A 133 -8.40 29.27 2.03
CA GLY A 133 -9.36 28.18 2.08
C GLY A 133 -10.45 28.26 1.00
N LEU A 134 -10.92 29.46 0.65
CA LEU A 134 -11.85 29.64 -0.48
C LEU A 134 -11.21 29.18 -1.80
N LYS A 135 -9.94 29.53 -2.02
CA LYS A 135 -9.21 29.18 -3.24
C LYS A 135 -8.74 27.72 -3.28
N ASP A 136 -8.38 27.13 -2.14
CA ASP A 136 -8.13 25.68 -2.02
C ASP A 136 -9.38 24.85 -2.38
N GLU A 137 -10.56 25.30 -1.95
CA GLU A 137 -11.82 24.67 -2.32
C GLU A 137 -12.11 24.80 -3.83
N ASP A 138 -11.80 25.94 -4.44
CA ASP A 138 -11.94 26.14 -5.89
C ASP A 138 -10.94 25.27 -6.67
N PHE A 139 -9.67 25.22 -6.27
CA PHE A 139 -8.69 24.26 -6.80
C PHE A 139 -9.21 22.83 -6.71
N THR A 140 -9.71 22.41 -5.53
CA THR A 140 -10.24 21.06 -5.33
C THR A 140 -11.42 20.77 -6.26
N ASN A 141 -12.25 21.77 -6.55
CA ASN A 141 -13.39 21.66 -7.43
C ASN A 141 -13.00 21.59 -8.91
N TYR A 142 -12.05 22.41 -9.36
CA TYR A 142 -11.64 22.51 -10.77
C TYR A 142 -10.53 21.56 -11.18
N ASN A 143 -9.71 21.07 -10.25
CA ASN A 143 -8.64 20.13 -10.55
C ASN A 143 -9.23 18.86 -11.17
N ASN A 144 -8.68 18.43 -12.31
CA ASN A 144 -9.20 17.34 -13.11
C ASN A 144 -10.65 17.53 -13.59
N SER A 145 -11.19 18.76 -13.60
CA SER A 145 -12.55 19.04 -14.08
C SER A 145 -12.61 19.30 -15.57
N TYR A 146 -13.72 18.89 -16.16
CA TYR A 146 -14.04 19.02 -17.56
C TYR A 146 -15.48 19.47 -17.74
N ARG A 147 -15.70 20.35 -18.72
CA ARG A 147 -17.04 20.73 -19.18
C ARG A 147 -17.35 20.00 -20.48
N LYS A 148 -18.46 19.27 -20.50
CA LYS A 148 -19.01 18.66 -21.71
C LYS A 148 -19.49 19.79 -22.65
N LEU A 149 -18.97 19.86 -23.88
CA LEU A 149 -19.45 20.80 -24.91
C LEU A 149 -20.28 20.08 -25.98
N SER A 150 -20.01 18.80 -26.20
CA SER A 150 -20.79 17.86 -27.02
C SER A 150 -20.54 16.43 -26.50
N ASP A 151 -21.23 15.43 -27.06
CA ASP A 151 -21.03 14.03 -26.66
C ASP A 151 -19.61 13.51 -26.92
N GLU A 152 -18.90 14.09 -27.88
CA GLU A 152 -17.54 13.70 -28.24
C GLU A 152 -16.46 14.63 -27.67
N PHE A 153 -16.83 15.77 -27.07
CA PHE A 153 -15.86 16.80 -26.68
C PHE A 153 -16.04 17.31 -25.25
N TYR A 154 -14.95 17.17 -24.49
CA TYR A 154 -14.81 17.67 -23.12
C TYR A 154 -13.68 18.68 -23.05
N ALA A 155 -13.99 19.91 -22.64
CA ALA A 155 -13.00 20.96 -22.41
C ALA A 155 -12.46 20.88 -20.98
N SER A 156 -11.14 20.76 -20.83
CA SER A 156 -10.48 20.81 -19.52
C SER A 156 -10.64 22.19 -18.88
N LEU A 157 -10.81 22.21 -17.55
CA LEU A 157 -10.85 23.40 -16.71
C LEU A 157 -9.59 23.53 -15.84
N GLN A 158 -8.50 22.84 -16.20
CA GLN A 158 -7.29 22.79 -15.39
C GLN A 158 -6.61 24.16 -15.23
N GLU A 159 -6.76 25.06 -16.20
CA GLU A 159 -6.24 26.43 -16.10
C GLU A 159 -6.80 27.17 -14.88
N TYR A 160 -8.12 27.11 -14.67
CA TYR A 160 -8.78 27.67 -13.48
C TYR A 160 -8.25 27.03 -12.19
N ALA A 161 -8.06 25.71 -12.19
CA ALA A 161 -7.51 25.02 -11.04
C ALA A 161 -6.10 25.51 -10.71
N ASN A 162 -5.24 25.71 -11.71
CA ASN A 162 -3.88 26.20 -11.50
C ASN A 162 -3.88 27.63 -10.95
N GLU A 163 -4.74 28.52 -11.46
CA GLU A 163 -4.90 29.88 -10.92
C GLU A 163 -5.36 29.86 -9.45
N ASP A 164 -6.35 29.03 -9.13
CA ASP A 164 -6.87 28.89 -7.77
C ASP A 164 -5.83 28.28 -6.82
N PHE A 165 -5.01 27.34 -7.30
CA PHE A 165 -3.87 26.79 -6.55
C PHE A 165 -2.85 27.88 -6.21
N GLU A 166 -2.45 28.69 -7.20
CA GLU A 166 -1.48 29.77 -7.00
C GLU A 166 -1.99 30.83 -6.03
N GLU A 167 -3.27 31.21 -6.13
CA GLU A 167 -3.89 32.12 -5.17
C GLU A 167 -3.96 31.53 -3.75
N ALA A 168 -4.36 30.27 -3.62
CA ALA A 168 -4.43 29.60 -2.33
C ALA A 168 -3.04 29.52 -1.67
N GLU A 169 -2.03 29.08 -2.42
CA GLU A 169 -0.64 29.03 -1.98
C GLU A 169 -0.15 30.40 -1.53
N LYS A 170 -0.41 31.45 -2.33
CA LYS A 170 -0.05 32.82 -1.99
C LYS A 170 -0.63 33.23 -0.64
N TYR A 171 -1.93 33.09 -0.43
CA TYR A 171 -2.55 33.53 0.84
C TYR A 171 -2.08 32.71 2.04
N TYR A 172 -1.87 31.40 1.90
CA TYR A 172 -1.26 30.60 2.97
C TYR A 172 0.17 31.08 3.31
N ARG A 173 0.97 31.39 2.29
CA ARG A 173 2.33 31.91 2.49
C ARG A 173 2.34 33.30 3.14
N GLU A 174 1.40 34.17 2.80
CA GLU A 174 1.23 35.47 3.49
C GLU A 174 0.91 35.27 4.97
N ALA A 175 -0.01 34.37 5.33
CA ALA A 175 -0.27 34.00 6.72
C ALA A 175 1.00 33.50 7.44
N LEU A 176 1.80 32.66 6.77
CA LEU A 176 3.06 32.13 7.30
C LEU A 176 4.19 33.17 7.37
N SER A 177 4.12 34.26 6.60
CA SER A 177 5.06 35.37 6.70
C SER A 177 4.88 36.16 8.01
N ILE A 178 3.63 36.18 8.51
CA ILE A 178 3.26 36.83 9.77
C ILE A 178 3.51 35.89 10.95
N ASP A 179 3.08 34.64 10.84
CA ASP A 179 3.30 33.59 11.84
C ASP A 179 3.79 32.30 11.19
N SER A 180 5.12 32.14 11.15
CA SER A 180 5.78 31.02 10.46
C SER A 180 5.49 29.63 11.06
N VAL A 181 5.02 29.57 12.30
CA VAL A 181 4.67 28.34 13.03
C VAL A 181 3.16 28.15 13.15
N ASN A 182 2.37 28.97 12.45
CA ASN A 182 0.92 28.87 12.48
C ASN A 182 0.47 27.47 12.06
N TYR A 183 -0.21 26.77 12.97
CA TYR A 183 -0.61 25.38 12.77
C TYR A 183 -1.50 25.22 11.53
N GLU A 184 -2.55 26.03 11.45
CA GLU A 184 -3.56 25.92 10.40
C GLU A 184 -2.98 26.24 9.03
N ALA A 185 -2.19 27.32 8.91
CA ALA A 185 -1.56 27.68 7.65
C ALA A 185 -0.59 26.60 7.15
N ASN A 186 0.30 26.10 8.01
CA ASN A 186 1.23 25.03 7.62
C ASN A 186 0.48 23.74 7.25
N TYR A 187 -0.51 23.33 8.05
CA TYR A 187 -1.24 22.08 7.82
C TYR A 187 -2.09 22.15 6.56
N LYS A 188 -2.85 23.23 6.35
CA LYS A 188 -3.70 23.41 5.17
C LYS A 188 -2.88 23.58 3.90
N LEU A 189 -1.78 24.33 3.92
CA LEU A 189 -0.87 24.43 2.78
C LEU A 189 -0.21 23.09 2.46
N ALA A 190 0.13 22.28 3.47
CA ALA A 190 0.62 20.92 3.23
C ALA A 190 -0.45 20.06 2.55
N LEU A 191 -1.71 20.10 2.99
CA LEU A 191 -2.81 19.39 2.33
C LEU A 191 -3.03 19.87 0.88
N LEU A 192 -2.92 21.18 0.62
CA LEU A 192 -2.99 21.73 -0.74
C LEU A 192 -1.89 21.14 -1.63
N TYR A 193 -0.64 21.09 -1.14
CA TYR A 193 0.45 20.44 -1.88
C TYR A 193 0.23 18.94 -2.08
N MET A 194 -0.30 18.23 -1.08
CA MET A 194 -0.64 16.81 -1.23
C MET A 194 -1.73 16.57 -2.31
N LYS A 195 -2.74 17.44 -2.39
CA LYS A 195 -3.77 17.38 -3.46
C LYS A 195 -3.17 17.64 -4.85
N ALA A 196 -2.13 18.48 -4.93
CA ALA A 196 -1.38 18.74 -6.16
C ALA A 196 -0.31 17.68 -6.47
N GLY A 197 -0.09 16.70 -5.57
CA GLY A 197 0.92 15.66 -5.71
C GLY A 197 2.35 16.06 -5.31
N ASP A 198 2.55 17.27 -4.77
CA ASP A 198 3.85 17.77 -4.30
C ASP A 198 4.09 17.35 -2.84
N TYR A 199 4.37 16.06 -2.66
CA TYR A 199 4.55 15.46 -1.33
C TYR A 199 5.85 15.94 -0.64
N GLU A 200 6.85 16.37 -1.39
CA GLU A 200 8.09 16.95 -0.88
C GLU A 200 7.82 18.27 -0.13
N LYS A 201 7.13 19.23 -0.76
CA LYS A 201 6.77 20.49 -0.08
C LYS A 201 5.84 20.26 1.10
N ALA A 202 4.86 19.34 0.94
CA ALA A 202 3.97 18.97 2.03
C ALA A 202 4.74 18.43 3.24
N ALA A 203 5.66 17.49 3.02
CA ALA A 203 6.49 16.92 4.08
C ALA A 203 7.32 18.00 4.79
N GLY A 204 7.87 18.97 4.07
CA GLY A 204 8.63 20.08 4.66
C GLY A 204 7.81 20.94 5.64
N LEU A 205 6.57 21.29 5.28
CA LEU A 205 5.67 22.03 6.16
C LEU A 205 5.23 21.21 7.38
N LEU A 206 4.89 19.93 7.16
CA LEU A 206 4.49 19.03 8.24
C LEU A 206 5.65 18.73 9.21
N GLN A 207 6.90 18.65 8.73
CA GLN A 207 8.08 18.51 9.58
C GLN A 207 8.32 19.73 10.48
N ARG A 208 8.00 20.94 9.98
CA ARG A 208 8.04 22.16 10.80
C ARG A 208 7.05 22.06 11.96
N LEU A 209 5.81 21.67 11.68
CA LEU A 209 4.79 21.45 12.71
C LEU A 209 5.18 20.32 13.66
N TYR A 210 5.73 19.23 13.15
CA TYR A 210 6.18 18.10 13.96
C TYR A 210 7.23 18.50 15.00
N SER A 211 8.03 19.54 14.75
CA SER A 211 9.06 19.99 15.68
C SER A 211 8.49 20.51 17.01
N SER A 212 7.32 21.17 16.99
CA SER A 212 6.58 21.61 18.18
C SER A 212 5.50 20.60 18.61
N GLU A 213 4.80 19.98 17.66
CA GLU A 213 3.60 19.15 17.88
C GLU A 213 3.86 17.65 17.70
N LYS A 214 4.93 17.13 18.29
CA LYS A 214 5.38 15.72 18.10
C LYS A 214 4.35 14.64 18.43
N LYS A 215 3.29 14.97 19.18
CA LYS A 215 2.26 14.04 19.63
C LYS A 215 0.94 14.17 18.86
N ASP A 216 0.86 15.08 17.89
CA ASP A 216 -0.35 15.25 17.10
C ASP A 216 -0.48 14.10 16.08
N ALA A 217 -1.50 13.25 16.26
CA ALA A 217 -1.75 12.13 15.38
C ALA A 217 -2.01 12.57 13.92
N LYS A 218 -2.65 13.72 13.68
CA LYS A 218 -2.97 14.20 12.32
C LYS A 218 -1.71 14.54 11.54
N ILE A 219 -0.78 15.25 12.16
CA ILE A 219 0.53 15.56 11.55
C ILE A 219 1.30 14.27 11.27
N ASN A 220 1.30 13.32 12.21
CA ASN A 220 1.99 12.05 12.04
C ASN A 220 1.37 11.19 10.91
N LEU A 221 0.02 11.15 10.78
CA LEU A 221 -0.65 10.47 9.67
C LEU A 221 -0.30 11.12 8.33
N ALA A 222 -0.38 12.44 8.23
CA ALA A 222 -0.07 13.17 7.01
C ALA A 222 1.40 12.99 6.59
N LEU A 223 2.35 13.00 7.54
CA LEU A 223 3.76 12.66 7.28
C LEU A 223 3.91 11.20 6.84
N GLY A 224 3.22 10.26 7.49
CA GLY A 224 3.19 8.85 7.11
C GLY A 224 2.82 8.66 5.64
N LEU A 225 1.76 9.35 5.19
CA LEU A 225 1.32 9.34 3.80
C LEU A 225 2.33 10.03 2.87
N CYS A 226 2.87 11.20 3.23
CA CYS A 226 3.88 11.88 2.41
C CYS A 226 5.11 11.00 2.20
N TYR A 227 5.67 10.42 3.26
CA TYR A 227 6.83 9.55 3.14
C TYR A 227 6.54 8.27 2.36
N TYR A 228 5.31 7.73 2.45
CA TYR A 228 4.89 6.60 1.62
C TYR A 228 4.95 6.99 0.13
N LYS A 229 4.39 8.15 -0.22
CA LYS A 229 4.37 8.67 -1.59
C LYS A 229 5.75 9.01 -2.14
N LEU A 230 6.66 9.43 -1.26
CA LEU A 230 8.08 9.66 -1.54
C LEU A 230 8.92 8.37 -1.55
N ARG A 231 8.30 7.18 -1.43
CA ARG A 231 8.97 5.87 -1.33
C ARG A 231 9.99 5.74 -0.19
N ASN A 232 9.83 6.53 0.86
CA ASN A 232 10.59 6.43 2.09
C ASN A 232 9.78 5.63 3.13
N PHE A 233 9.66 4.33 2.90
CA PHE A 233 8.74 3.47 3.64
C PHE A 233 9.14 3.28 5.11
N MET A 234 10.43 3.29 5.43
CA MET A 234 10.88 3.23 6.82
C MET A 234 10.39 4.45 7.63
N GLU A 235 10.52 5.65 7.07
CA GLU A 235 10.01 6.87 7.71
C GLU A 235 8.47 6.87 7.75
N SER A 236 7.81 6.42 6.68
CA SER A 236 6.36 6.25 6.64
C SER A 236 5.87 5.37 7.80
N ARG A 237 6.44 4.17 7.95
CA ARG A 237 6.15 3.24 9.05
C ARG A 237 6.38 3.89 10.41
N ARG A 238 7.48 4.63 10.58
CA ARG A 238 7.80 5.33 11.84
C ARG A 238 6.71 6.34 12.20
N PHE A 239 6.25 7.14 11.24
CA PHE A 239 5.22 8.15 11.47
C PHE A 239 3.83 7.54 11.68
N TYR A 240 3.46 6.48 10.96
CA TYR A 240 2.24 5.72 11.24
C TYR A 240 2.24 5.12 12.65
N THR A 241 3.33 4.44 13.04
CA THR A 241 3.49 3.88 14.39
C THR A 241 3.33 4.96 15.47
N ARG A 242 3.82 6.17 15.18
CA ARG A 242 3.71 7.31 16.08
C ARG A 242 2.30 7.87 16.14
N ALA A 243 1.61 7.99 15.00
CA ALA A 243 0.19 8.35 14.96
C ALA A 243 -0.63 7.39 15.82
N PHE A 244 -0.45 6.08 15.64
CA PHE A 244 -1.21 5.04 16.36
C PHE A 244 -0.95 5.04 17.87
N ARG A 245 0.18 5.58 18.32
CA ARG A 245 0.50 5.76 19.73
C ARG A 245 -0.29 6.89 20.39
N TYR A 246 -0.65 7.93 19.63
CA TYR A 246 -1.25 9.15 20.16
C TYR A 246 -2.69 9.41 19.68
N MET A 247 -3.18 8.65 18.70
CA MET A 247 -4.57 8.72 18.25
C MET A 247 -5.52 8.02 19.24
N ALA A 248 -6.81 8.34 19.16
CA ALA A 248 -7.83 7.70 19.97
C ALA A 248 -7.95 6.20 19.62
N PRO A 249 -8.21 5.30 20.59
CA PRO A 249 -8.33 3.86 20.33
C PRO A 249 -9.36 3.51 19.25
N GLU A 250 -10.48 4.24 19.20
CA GLU A 250 -11.55 4.03 18.22
C GLU A 250 -11.06 4.37 16.80
N GLU A 251 -10.34 5.48 16.66
CA GLU A 251 -9.75 5.88 15.38
C GLU A 251 -8.64 4.92 14.95
N ARG A 252 -7.93 4.32 15.91
CA ARG A 252 -6.91 3.29 15.63
C ARG A 252 -7.53 1.98 15.15
N GLU A 253 -8.64 1.55 15.74
CA GLU A 253 -9.34 0.32 15.35
C GLU A 253 -9.78 0.38 13.87
N GLU A 254 -10.06 1.58 13.33
CA GLU A 254 -10.32 1.77 11.90
C GLU A 254 -9.15 1.33 11.01
N TYR A 255 -7.91 1.60 11.44
CA TYR A 255 -6.69 1.20 10.74
C TYR A 255 -6.36 -0.27 10.96
N ASP A 256 -6.39 -0.71 12.22
CA ASP A 256 -5.93 -2.06 12.61
C ASP A 256 -6.94 -3.16 12.22
N TYR A 257 -8.24 -2.82 12.09
CA TYR A 257 -9.29 -3.82 11.93
C TYR A 257 -10.43 -3.41 10.98
N GLU A 258 -11.19 -2.34 11.24
CA GLU A 258 -12.50 -2.12 10.58
C GLU A 258 -12.40 -1.95 9.06
N SER A 259 -11.39 -1.20 8.60
CA SER A 259 -11.16 -1.01 7.16
C SER A 259 -10.77 -2.30 6.46
N ALA A 260 -10.01 -3.17 7.13
CA ALA A 260 -9.65 -4.50 6.62
C ALA A 260 -10.88 -5.42 6.56
N VAL A 261 -11.73 -5.39 7.60
CA VAL A 261 -13.02 -6.11 7.61
C VAL A 261 -13.86 -5.67 6.42
N LYS A 262 -14.06 -4.36 6.20
CA LYS A 262 -14.87 -3.87 5.07
C LYS A 262 -14.31 -4.32 3.71
N MET A 263 -12.99 -4.25 3.54
CA MET A 263 -12.32 -4.70 2.32
C MET A 263 -12.50 -6.20 2.09
N LEU A 264 -12.36 -7.00 3.14
CA LEU A 264 -12.33 -8.47 3.07
C LEU A 264 -13.69 -9.11 3.38
N GLN A 265 -14.73 -8.33 3.66
CA GLN A 265 -16.08 -8.76 4.07
C GLN A 265 -16.59 -9.99 3.29
N PRO A 266 -16.53 -10.00 1.95
CA PRO A 266 -17.09 -11.11 1.16
C PRO A 266 -16.34 -12.43 1.37
N VAL A 267 -15.07 -12.38 1.75
CA VAL A 267 -14.23 -13.56 2.03
C VAL A 267 -14.63 -14.20 3.37
N TYR A 268 -15.07 -13.42 4.35
CA TYR A 268 -15.48 -13.95 5.66
C TYR A 268 -16.91 -14.48 5.68
N ASP A 269 -17.83 -13.79 5.00
CA ASP A 269 -19.25 -14.15 5.00
C ASP A 269 -19.46 -15.57 4.47
N GLU A 270 -18.62 -15.99 3.52
CA GLU A 270 -18.60 -17.34 2.96
C GLU A 270 -17.91 -18.37 3.88
N ALA A 271 -16.87 -17.97 4.63
CA ALA A 271 -15.96 -18.91 5.30
C ALA A 271 -16.14 -19.07 6.81
N MET A 272 -16.63 -18.05 7.55
CA MET A 272 -16.44 -17.99 9.02
C MET A 272 -17.66 -17.64 9.87
N GLY A 273 -18.77 -17.18 9.25
CA GLY A 273 -19.94 -16.67 9.98
C GLY A 273 -19.63 -15.45 10.85
N ASP A 274 -20.54 -15.07 11.76
CA ASP A 274 -20.36 -13.90 12.62
C ASP A 274 -19.62 -14.24 13.93
N ASN A 275 -18.30 -14.41 13.85
CA ASN A 275 -17.43 -14.61 15.02
C ASN A 275 -16.25 -13.64 15.00
N GLU A 276 -16.25 -12.66 15.90
CA GLU A 276 -15.26 -11.58 15.94
C GLU A 276 -13.82 -12.08 16.20
N TYR A 277 -13.65 -13.08 17.07
CA TYR A 277 -12.33 -13.66 17.35
C TYR A 277 -11.72 -14.29 16.08
N LYS A 278 -12.52 -15.05 15.32
CA LYS A 278 -12.08 -15.64 14.05
C LYS A 278 -11.73 -14.57 13.02
N LYS A 279 -12.54 -13.50 12.92
CA LYS A 279 -12.28 -12.35 12.03
C LYS A 279 -10.95 -11.66 12.35
N LYS A 280 -10.68 -11.34 13.62
CA LYS A 280 -9.41 -10.72 14.06
C LYS A 280 -8.20 -11.61 13.74
N ARG A 281 -8.31 -12.91 14.00
CA ARG A 281 -7.23 -13.86 13.66
C ARG A 281 -6.98 -13.95 12.16
N PHE A 282 -8.03 -13.98 11.35
CA PHE A 282 -7.88 -14.00 9.90
C PHE A 282 -7.28 -12.70 9.38
N ILE A 283 -7.70 -11.52 9.87
CA ILE A 283 -7.12 -10.25 9.40
C ILE A 283 -5.62 -10.21 9.65
N LYS A 284 -5.20 -10.64 10.85
CA LYS A 284 -3.78 -10.77 11.17
C LYS A 284 -3.08 -11.70 10.17
N PHE A 285 -3.64 -12.89 9.93
CA PHE A 285 -3.10 -13.87 8.99
C PHE A 285 -3.05 -13.35 7.55
N TYR A 286 -4.08 -12.62 7.12
CA TYR A 286 -4.14 -12.00 5.80
C TYR A 286 -2.95 -11.07 5.59
N TRP A 287 -2.66 -10.19 6.54
CA TRP A 287 -1.49 -9.32 6.44
C TRP A 287 -0.18 -10.12 6.43
N GLU A 288 -0.01 -11.11 7.31
CA GLU A 288 1.20 -11.95 7.37
C GLU A 288 1.48 -12.73 6.05
N VAL A 289 0.43 -13.24 5.40
CA VAL A 289 0.54 -13.96 4.12
C VAL A 289 0.78 -13.01 2.95
N ASN A 290 0.18 -11.81 2.99
CA ASN A 290 0.29 -10.82 1.91
C ASN A 290 1.46 -9.85 2.09
N ASP A 291 2.34 -10.08 3.06
CA ASP A 291 3.63 -9.38 3.17
C ASP A 291 4.50 -9.76 1.96
N PRO A 292 4.82 -8.83 1.04
CA PRO A 292 5.57 -9.15 -0.17
C PRO A 292 7.08 -9.24 0.05
N LEU A 293 7.62 -8.81 1.21
CA LEU A 293 9.06 -8.77 1.46
C LEU A 293 9.38 -8.91 2.96
N TYR A 294 9.60 -10.14 3.41
CA TYR A 294 9.86 -10.46 4.82
C TYR A 294 11.21 -9.93 5.35
N LEU A 295 12.12 -9.51 4.46
CA LEU A 295 13.40 -8.88 4.81
C LEU A 295 13.24 -7.51 5.46
N THR A 296 12.19 -6.77 5.14
CA THR A 296 11.95 -5.45 5.74
C THR A 296 11.34 -5.61 7.13
N GLU A 297 11.48 -4.57 7.95
CA GLU A 297 10.88 -4.58 9.28
C GLU A 297 9.38 -4.21 9.25
N TYR A 298 8.85 -3.87 8.09
CA TYR A 298 7.49 -3.43 7.89
C TYR A 298 6.84 -4.24 6.78
N ASN A 299 5.55 -4.50 6.91
CA ASN A 299 4.79 -5.17 5.86
C ASN A 299 4.35 -4.11 4.83
N GLU A 300 4.87 -4.17 3.60
CA GLU A 300 4.59 -3.17 2.56
C GLU A 300 3.10 -3.11 2.21
N ARG A 301 2.41 -4.26 2.19
CA ARG A 301 0.97 -4.35 1.90
C ARG A 301 0.15 -3.64 2.98
N LEU A 302 0.50 -3.86 4.25
CA LEU A 302 -0.17 -3.23 5.39
C LEU A 302 0.12 -1.72 5.46
N LEU A 303 1.38 -1.33 5.23
CA LEU A 303 1.78 0.08 5.19
C LEU A 303 1.06 0.84 4.06
N GLU A 304 0.92 0.19 2.91
CA GLU A 304 0.15 0.74 1.79
C GLU A 304 -1.34 0.87 2.12
N HIS A 305 -1.92 -0.10 2.83
CA HIS A 305 -3.31 0.00 3.32
C HIS A 305 -3.51 1.19 4.24
N TYR A 306 -2.58 1.43 5.17
CA TYR A 306 -2.59 2.63 6.02
C TYR A 306 -2.52 3.91 5.18
N SER A 307 -1.71 3.93 4.12
CA SER A 307 -1.64 5.07 3.20
C SER A 307 -2.96 5.34 2.47
N ARG A 308 -3.64 4.30 1.96
CA ARG A 308 -4.96 4.40 1.33
C ARG A 308 -6.00 4.95 2.29
N LEU A 309 -6.04 4.42 3.51
CA LEU A 309 -6.99 4.82 4.53
C LEU A 309 -6.77 6.28 4.96
N THR A 310 -5.52 6.69 5.16
CA THR A 310 -5.17 8.09 5.45
C THR A 310 -5.55 9.01 4.31
N PHE A 311 -5.22 8.66 3.06
CA PHE A 311 -5.60 9.45 1.89
C PHE A 311 -7.11 9.63 1.82
N ALA A 312 -7.87 8.55 1.95
CA ALA A 312 -9.32 8.61 1.92
C ALA A 312 -9.85 9.54 3.01
N ASN A 313 -9.37 9.41 4.25
CA ASN A 313 -9.82 10.26 5.37
C ASN A 313 -9.43 11.73 5.26
N LEU A 314 -8.33 12.05 4.58
CA LEU A 314 -7.90 13.43 4.38
C LEU A 314 -8.67 14.13 3.26
N PHE A 315 -9.09 13.40 2.21
CA PHE A 315 -9.54 14.02 0.96
C PHE A 315 -10.94 13.60 0.48
N LEU A 316 -11.53 12.55 1.04
CA LEU A 316 -12.80 11.99 0.60
C LEU A 316 -13.89 11.99 1.68
N ASN A 317 -13.63 12.62 2.84
CA ASN A 317 -14.62 12.76 3.90
C ASN A 317 -15.75 13.72 3.51
N ASN A 318 -16.93 13.53 4.10
CA ASN A 318 -18.05 14.47 4.00
C ASN A 318 -18.76 14.61 5.35
N ASP A 319 -19.85 15.38 5.40
CA ASP A 319 -20.60 15.66 6.63
C ASP A 319 -21.22 14.41 7.27
N GLU A 320 -21.43 13.34 6.51
CA GLU A 320 -22.11 12.12 6.95
C GLU A 320 -21.15 10.96 7.24
N LYS A 321 -20.05 10.86 6.47
CA LYS A 321 -19.18 9.69 6.42
C LYS A 321 -17.70 10.08 6.48
N LYS A 322 -16.91 9.28 7.22
CA LYS A 322 -15.45 9.32 7.07
C LYS A 322 -15.07 8.92 5.66
N GLY A 323 -13.92 9.42 5.20
CA GLY A 323 -13.56 9.29 3.80
C GLY A 323 -13.51 7.85 3.32
N TRP A 324 -12.95 6.94 4.12
CA TRP A 324 -12.89 5.50 3.82
C TRP A 324 -14.25 4.79 3.78
N GLN A 325 -15.27 5.40 4.38
CA GLN A 325 -16.63 4.88 4.41
C GLN A 325 -17.44 5.32 3.19
N THR A 326 -17.01 6.35 2.46
CA THR A 326 -17.62 6.78 1.20
C THR A 326 -17.41 5.75 0.09
N ASP A 327 -18.21 5.85 -0.98
CA ASP A 327 -18.10 4.96 -2.14
C ASP A 327 -16.74 5.13 -2.85
N ARG A 328 -16.29 6.39 -3.01
CA ARG A 328 -14.94 6.70 -3.50
C ARG A 328 -13.85 6.14 -2.60
N GLY A 329 -14.00 6.29 -1.28
CA GLY A 329 -13.04 5.75 -0.31
C GLY A 329 -12.95 4.24 -0.32
N GLU A 330 -14.06 3.53 -0.53
CA GLU A 330 -14.05 2.08 -0.69
C GLU A 330 -13.21 1.66 -1.90
N ILE A 331 -13.36 2.36 -3.03
CA ILE A 331 -12.58 2.07 -4.24
C ILE A 331 -11.08 2.34 -4.01
N ILE A 332 -10.72 3.42 -3.33
CA ILE A 332 -9.33 3.66 -2.91
C ILE A 332 -8.81 2.52 -2.02
N LEU A 333 -9.57 2.10 -0.99
CA LEU A 333 -9.15 1.02 -0.10
C LEU A 333 -8.88 -0.28 -0.85
N ARG A 334 -9.74 -0.65 -1.80
CA ARG A 334 -9.64 -1.91 -2.54
C ARG A 334 -8.57 -1.88 -3.64
N TYR A 335 -8.51 -0.80 -4.42
CA TYR A 335 -7.76 -0.78 -5.68
C TYR A 335 -6.65 0.27 -5.73
N GLY A 336 -6.52 1.12 -4.70
CA GLY A 336 -5.57 2.21 -4.67
C GLY A 336 -6.05 3.41 -5.48
N GLU A 337 -5.16 4.38 -5.67
CA GLU A 337 -5.44 5.56 -6.48
C GLU A 337 -5.62 5.19 -7.96
N PRO A 338 -6.60 5.81 -8.65
CA PRO A 338 -6.80 5.60 -10.07
C PRO A 338 -5.65 6.20 -10.89
N LEU A 339 -5.45 5.66 -12.09
CA LEU A 339 -4.46 6.16 -13.05
C LEU A 339 -4.81 7.58 -13.52
N ASN A 340 -6.10 7.86 -13.65
CA ASN A 340 -6.62 9.17 -14.02
C ASN A 340 -8.01 9.38 -13.42
N ILE A 341 -8.30 10.63 -13.06
CA ILE A 341 -9.61 11.09 -12.60
C ILE A 341 -10.11 12.12 -13.62
N MET A 342 -11.36 11.99 -14.03
CA MET A 342 -12.05 12.98 -14.84
C MET A 342 -13.31 13.43 -14.11
N ARG A 343 -13.38 14.68 -13.68
CA ARG A 343 -14.58 15.26 -13.07
C ARG A 343 -15.40 15.99 -14.12
N ILE A 344 -16.54 15.44 -14.47
CA ILE A 344 -17.47 16.05 -15.42
C ILE A 344 -18.38 17.01 -14.66
N ARG A 345 -18.42 18.27 -15.09
CA ARG A 345 -19.23 19.33 -14.47
C ARG A 345 -20.72 19.18 -14.82
N PRO A 346 -21.63 19.67 -13.96
CA PRO A 346 -23.05 19.64 -14.25
C PRO A 346 -23.43 20.34 -15.55
N SER A 347 -24.44 19.81 -16.21
CA SER A 347 -24.81 20.11 -17.59
C SER A 347 -26.33 19.93 -17.76
N MET A 348 -26.94 20.59 -18.76
CA MET A 348 -28.33 20.34 -19.12
C MET A 348 -28.33 19.40 -20.32
N GLY A 349 -28.76 18.15 -20.12
CA GLY A 349 -28.93 17.16 -21.17
C GLY A 349 -30.38 17.07 -21.66
N GLU A 350 -30.60 16.27 -22.71
CA GLU A 350 -31.94 16.05 -23.27
C GLU A 350 -32.88 15.32 -22.30
N ALA A 351 -32.33 14.35 -21.55
CA ALA A 351 -33.09 13.53 -20.60
C ALA A 351 -33.24 14.17 -19.20
N GLY A 352 -32.50 15.25 -18.91
CA GLY A 352 -32.53 15.89 -17.60
C GLY A 352 -31.27 16.70 -17.28
N TYR A 353 -31.18 17.08 -16.01
CA TYR A 353 -30.01 17.73 -15.44
C TYR A 353 -28.93 16.69 -15.13
N GLU A 354 -27.86 16.76 -15.90
CA GLU A 354 -26.68 15.91 -15.79
C GLU A 354 -25.82 16.40 -14.62
N MET A 355 -25.58 15.53 -13.63
CA MET A 355 -24.94 15.90 -12.37
C MET A 355 -23.42 15.83 -12.41
N LYS A 356 -22.77 16.48 -11.43
CA LYS A 356 -21.31 16.42 -11.25
C LYS A 356 -20.91 14.95 -11.05
N THR A 357 -20.06 14.43 -11.95
CA THR A 357 -19.68 13.01 -11.96
C THR A 357 -18.16 12.85 -12.06
N ASP A 358 -17.55 12.14 -11.12
CA ASP A 358 -16.15 11.72 -11.17
C ASP A 358 -16.06 10.37 -11.90
N VAL A 359 -15.22 10.28 -12.93
CA VAL A 359 -14.87 9.03 -13.62
C VAL A 359 -13.43 8.67 -13.28
N TRP A 360 -13.23 7.54 -12.62
CA TRP A 360 -11.95 7.04 -12.15
C TRP A 360 -11.53 5.85 -13.02
N ASN A 361 -10.34 5.95 -13.63
CA ASN A 361 -9.84 4.94 -14.55
C ASN A 361 -8.74 4.09 -13.91
N TYR A 362 -8.85 2.78 -14.05
CA TYR A 362 -7.83 1.77 -13.73
C TYR A 362 -7.48 1.00 -15.01
N ASP A 363 -6.48 0.11 -14.96
CA ASP A 363 -6.00 -0.62 -16.14
C ASP A 363 -7.11 -1.43 -16.85
N GLU A 364 -7.99 -2.09 -16.08
CA GLU A 364 -8.97 -3.05 -16.60
C GLU A 364 -10.43 -2.57 -16.49
N PHE A 365 -10.68 -1.51 -15.72
CA PHE A 365 -12.03 -1.03 -15.44
C PHE A 365 -12.07 0.44 -15.06
N SER A 366 -13.26 1.01 -15.07
CA SER A 366 -13.52 2.37 -14.59
C SER A 366 -14.74 2.41 -13.68
N PHE A 367 -14.75 3.42 -12.80
CA PHE A 367 -15.85 3.70 -11.89
C PHE A 367 -16.34 5.12 -12.10
N GLY A 368 -17.65 5.29 -12.18
CA GLY A 368 -18.30 6.58 -12.10
C GLY A 368 -18.89 6.82 -10.73
N PHE A 369 -18.71 8.01 -10.19
CA PHE A 369 -19.35 8.47 -8.95
C PHE A 369 -20.08 9.78 -9.20
N THR A 370 -21.31 9.90 -8.75
CA THR A 370 -22.13 11.08 -9.01
C THR A 370 -22.50 11.76 -7.70
N ASP A 371 -22.31 13.09 -7.65
CA ASP A 371 -22.78 13.95 -6.57
C ASP A 371 -24.18 14.45 -6.91
N MET A 372 -25.19 13.72 -6.43
CA MET A 372 -26.61 13.95 -6.77
C MET A 372 -27.19 15.22 -6.13
N ALA A 373 -26.52 15.80 -5.13
CA ALA A 373 -27.02 16.95 -4.39
C ALA A 373 -26.09 18.19 -4.47
N LEU A 374 -24.99 18.10 -5.21
CA LEU A 374 -23.94 19.14 -5.28
C LEU A 374 -23.39 19.50 -3.89
N ASN A 375 -23.26 18.49 -3.02
CA ASN A 375 -22.77 18.63 -1.64
C ASN A 375 -21.51 17.80 -1.37
N ASP A 376 -20.81 17.38 -2.43
CA ASP A 376 -19.63 16.52 -2.41
C ASP A 376 -19.85 15.11 -1.84
N ASN A 377 -21.12 14.69 -1.69
CA ASN A 377 -21.48 13.31 -1.42
C ASN A 377 -21.55 12.49 -2.72
N PHE A 378 -20.38 12.10 -3.22
CA PHE A 378 -20.27 11.25 -4.40
C PHE A 378 -20.65 9.80 -4.07
N ILE A 379 -21.71 9.32 -4.71
CA ILE A 379 -22.17 7.92 -4.63
C ILE A 379 -21.86 7.17 -5.93
N PHE A 380 -21.82 5.84 -5.90
CA PHE A 380 -21.69 5.04 -7.12
C PHE A 380 -22.74 5.43 -8.15
N SER A 381 -22.29 5.67 -9.38
CA SER A 381 -23.20 5.97 -10.48
C SER A 381 -24.04 4.75 -10.80
N ALA A 382 -25.34 4.97 -10.96
CA ALA A 382 -26.33 3.98 -11.34
C ALA A 382 -27.25 4.58 -12.41
N PRO A 383 -27.89 3.74 -13.24
CA PRO A 383 -28.92 4.19 -14.17
C PRO A 383 -30.02 4.95 -13.41
N PRO A 384 -30.54 6.06 -13.97
CA PRO A 384 -31.62 6.80 -13.34
C PRO A 384 -32.89 5.93 -13.28
N ALA A 385 -33.68 6.10 -12.23
CA ALA A 385 -34.99 5.46 -12.16
C ALA A 385 -35.97 6.09 -13.17
N ASP A 386 -37.02 5.34 -13.55
CA ASP A 386 -38.05 5.84 -14.46
C ASP A 386 -38.62 7.19 -13.95
N LYS A 387 -38.44 8.25 -14.75
CA LYS A 387 -38.86 9.65 -14.52
C LYS A 387 -37.92 10.52 -13.68
N GLU A 388 -36.75 10.05 -13.29
CA GLU A 388 -35.74 10.93 -12.68
C GLU A 388 -35.19 11.94 -13.70
N LYS A 389 -35.22 13.22 -13.34
CA LYS A 389 -34.68 14.31 -14.15
C LYS A 389 -33.26 14.71 -13.76
N VAL A 390 -32.67 14.01 -12.79
CA VAL A 390 -31.33 14.25 -12.28
C VAL A 390 -30.55 12.98 -12.57
N ILE A 391 -29.54 13.05 -13.44
CA ILE A 391 -28.93 11.86 -14.03
C ILE A 391 -27.41 11.87 -13.89
N SER A 392 -26.82 10.68 -13.76
CA SER A 392 -25.37 10.50 -13.84
C SER A 392 -24.86 10.75 -15.26
N GLN A 393 -23.67 11.32 -15.38
CA GLN A 393 -22.95 11.45 -16.66
C GLN A 393 -22.08 10.23 -17.00
N TYR A 394 -22.09 9.18 -16.17
CA TYR A 394 -21.35 7.96 -16.42
C TYR A 394 -22.26 6.88 -17.01
N ALA A 395 -21.84 6.29 -18.12
CA ALA A 395 -22.68 5.38 -18.91
C ALA A 395 -22.93 4.01 -18.25
N PHE A 396 -22.07 3.57 -17.32
CA PHE A 396 -22.13 2.23 -16.74
C PHE A 396 -22.65 2.22 -15.29
N ASN A 397 -23.19 1.07 -14.87
CA ASN A 397 -23.69 0.89 -13.51
C ASN A 397 -22.56 0.52 -12.54
N SER A 398 -21.92 1.53 -11.95
CA SER A 398 -20.87 1.33 -10.95
C SER A 398 -21.38 0.66 -9.68
N HIS A 399 -22.63 0.96 -9.30
CA HIS A 399 -23.26 0.39 -8.11
C HIS A 399 -23.42 -1.13 -8.22
N GLU A 400 -23.82 -1.63 -9.39
CA GLU A 400 -23.93 -3.06 -9.64
C GLU A 400 -22.55 -3.71 -9.84
N PHE A 401 -21.65 -3.05 -10.58
CA PHE A 401 -20.33 -3.58 -10.88
C PHE A 401 -19.49 -3.82 -9.62
N ILE A 402 -19.55 -2.92 -8.62
CA ILE A 402 -18.81 -3.13 -7.37
C ILE A 402 -19.33 -4.33 -6.57
N GLN A 403 -20.61 -4.71 -6.69
CA GLN A 403 -21.13 -5.91 -6.02
C GLN A 403 -20.50 -7.19 -6.56
N TYR A 404 -20.20 -7.23 -7.85
CA TYR A 404 -19.46 -8.31 -8.48
C TYR A 404 -18.00 -8.31 -8.01
N LEU A 405 -17.28 -7.18 -8.14
CA LEU A 405 -15.85 -7.12 -7.80
C LEU A 405 -15.57 -7.37 -6.32
N ARG A 406 -16.48 -6.97 -5.40
CA ARG A 406 -16.38 -7.31 -3.98
C ARG A 406 -16.14 -8.82 -3.76
N LYS A 407 -16.71 -9.68 -4.60
CA LYS A 407 -16.58 -11.14 -4.50
C LYS A 407 -15.43 -11.69 -5.34
N SER A 408 -15.34 -11.27 -6.60
CA SER A 408 -14.41 -11.87 -7.58
C SER A 408 -13.00 -11.24 -7.56
N TYR A 409 -12.88 -9.99 -7.12
CA TYR A 409 -11.64 -9.21 -7.15
C TYR A 409 -11.62 -8.18 -6.01
N TYR A 410 -11.64 -8.69 -4.77
CA TYR A 410 -11.93 -7.89 -3.58
C TYR A 410 -10.86 -6.82 -3.25
N SER A 411 -9.61 -7.01 -3.68
CA SER A 411 -8.51 -6.07 -3.48
C SER A 411 -7.44 -6.27 -4.54
N ARG A 412 -6.80 -5.18 -4.98
CA ARG A 412 -5.59 -5.17 -5.80
C ARG A 412 -4.44 -4.53 -5.05
N TYR A 413 -3.28 -5.17 -5.10
CA TYR A 413 -2.03 -4.61 -4.62
C TYR A 413 -0.88 -5.09 -5.51
N ALA A 414 -0.15 -4.13 -6.08
CA ALA A 414 1.11 -4.38 -6.75
C ALA A 414 2.22 -3.87 -5.81
N PRO A 415 3.12 -4.74 -5.32
CA PRO A 415 4.21 -4.33 -4.44
C PRO A 415 5.07 -3.22 -5.06
N VAL A 416 5.38 -2.21 -4.26
CA VAL A 416 6.33 -1.16 -4.62
C VAL A 416 7.44 -1.18 -3.58
N TYR A 417 8.67 -1.38 -4.04
CA TYR A 417 9.86 -1.44 -3.20
C TYR A 417 10.62 -0.10 -3.22
N GLU A 418 11.50 0.12 -2.23
CA GLU A 418 12.31 1.35 -2.13
C GLU A 418 13.18 1.54 -3.38
N GLY A 419 13.79 0.46 -3.89
CA GLY A 419 14.54 0.45 -5.15
C GLY A 419 13.86 -0.37 -6.24
N ASN A 420 14.53 -0.49 -7.39
CA ASN A 420 14.01 -1.22 -8.54
C ASN A 420 13.95 -2.72 -8.28
N GLU A 421 12.90 -3.36 -8.78
CA GLU A 421 12.78 -4.82 -8.79
C GLU A 421 13.73 -5.46 -9.82
N PHE A 422 14.30 -6.61 -9.50
CA PHE A 422 15.04 -7.45 -10.42
C PHE A 422 14.77 -8.93 -10.17
N THR A 423 15.01 -9.76 -11.19
CA THR A 423 14.90 -11.22 -11.11
C THR A 423 16.27 -11.87 -11.20
N ILE A 424 16.42 -13.06 -10.61
CA ILE A 424 17.66 -13.84 -10.66
C ILE A 424 17.39 -15.19 -11.33
N PRO A 425 18.16 -15.57 -12.38
CA PRO A 425 18.21 -16.96 -12.81
C PRO A 425 18.81 -17.81 -11.68
N LYS A 426 18.13 -18.90 -11.30
CA LYS A 426 18.56 -19.77 -10.19
C LYS A 426 18.23 -21.24 -10.40
N LYS A 427 19.02 -22.13 -9.78
CA LYS A 427 18.73 -23.56 -9.59
C LYS A 427 18.86 -23.93 -8.11
N THR A 428 18.04 -24.88 -7.68
CA THR A 428 18.04 -25.37 -6.29
C THR A 428 18.42 -26.84 -6.25
N PHE A 429 19.31 -27.21 -5.34
CA PHE A 429 19.76 -28.59 -5.13
C PHE A 429 19.63 -28.98 -3.66
N TYR A 430 19.26 -30.24 -3.39
CA TYR A 430 19.10 -30.79 -2.05
C TYR A 430 20.07 -31.95 -1.83
N PHE A 431 20.74 -31.91 -0.69
CA PHE A 431 21.62 -32.97 -0.22
C PHE A 431 21.39 -33.23 1.26
N ARG A 432 21.80 -34.39 1.75
CA ARG A 432 21.92 -34.60 3.20
C ARG A 432 22.97 -33.62 3.73
N SER A 433 22.67 -32.99 4.86
CA SER A 433 23.62 -32.06 5.46
C SER A 433 24.89 -32.77 5.90
N LEU A 434 26.03 -32.18 5.55
CA LEU A 434 27.35 -32.68 5.94
C LEU A 434 27.62 -32.45 7.43
N SER A 435 27.01 -31.42 8.02
CA SER A 435 27.15 -31.08 9.44
C SER A 435 26.08 -31.71 10.32
N TYR A 436 24.87 -31.90 9.79
CA TYR A 436 23.72 -32.42 10.54
C TYR A 436 22.99 -33.52 9.75
N PRO A 437 23.41 -34.79 9.82
CA PRO A 437 22.91 -35.85 8.94
C PRO A 437 21.39 -36.11 8.96
N SER A 438 20.67 -35.64 9.98
CA SER A 438 19.19 -35.70 10.05
C SER A 438 18.49 -34.57 9.28
N LYS A 439 19.24 -33.60 8.77
CA LYS A 439 18.74 -32.41 8.09
C LYS A 439 19.15 -32.39 6.62
N THR A 440 18.52 -31.51 5.86
CA THR A 440 18.77 -31.31 4.44
C THR A 440 19.46 -29.98 4.18
N GLU A 441 20.55 -30.00 3.44
CA GLU A 441 21.20 -28.83 2.86
C GLU A 441 20.52 -28.49 1.53
N MET A 442 19.89 -27.32 1.48
CA MET A 442 19.36 -26.72 0.26
C MET A 442 20.35 -25.68 -0.25
N HIS A 443 20.81 -25.85 -1.49
CA HIS A 443 21.71 -24.94 -2.17
C HIS A 443 20.95 -24.21 -3.29
N ILE A 444 20.82 -22.89 -3.18
CA ILE A 444 20.33 -22.02 -4.26
C ILE A 444 21.54 -21.43 -4.97
N VAL A 445 21.77 -21.86 -6.20
CA VAL A 445 22.83 -21.32 -7.07
C VAL A 445 22.20 -20.35 -8.05
N PHE A 446 22.67 -19.10 -8.08
CA PHE A 446 22.05 -18.04 -8.86
C PHE A 446 23.06 -17.10 -9.51
N ARG A 447 22.59 -16.36 -10.53
CA ARG A 447 23.39 -15.35 -11.25
C ARG A 447 22.91 -13.95 -10.92
N ILE A 448 23.86 -13.03 -10.70
CA ILE A 448 23.57 -11.60 -10.60
C ILE A 448 23.27 -11.04 -11.99
N PRO A 449 22.16 -10.33 -12.21
CA PRO A 449 21.82 -9.71 -13.49
C PRO A 449 22.87 -8.71 -13.95
N ASP A 450 23.06 -8.60 -15.26
CA ASP A 450 24.05 -7.68 -15.85
C ASP A 450 23.78 -6.22 -15.48
N SER A 451 22.50 -5.84 -15.27
CA SER A 451 22.11 -4.50 -14.81
C SER A 451 22.68 -4.12 -13.45
N LEU A 452 23.00 -5.09 -12.59
CA LEU A 452 23.61 -4.88 -11.28
C LEU A 452 25.12 -5.15 -11.28
N LYS A 453 25.67 -5.74 -12.35
CA LYS A 453 27.09 -6.07 -12.40
C LYS A 453 27.94 -4.81 -12.46
N LYS A 454 28.85 -4.69 -11.49
CA LYS A 454 29.96 -3.75 -11.52
C LYS A 454 31.12 -4.37 -12.29
N LYS A 455 31.82 -3.59 -13.14
CA LYS A 455 32.99 -4.04 -13.94
C LYS A 455 34.05 -4.74 -13.10
N THR A 456 34.22 -4.31 -11.85
CA THR A 456 35.04 -4.95 -10.82
C THR A 456 34.38 -4.72 -9.46
N GLY A 457 34.40 -5.73 -8.57
CA GLY A 457 33.97 -5.59 -7.18
C GLY A 457 32.95 -6.64 -6.72
N SER A 458 32.37 -6.37 -5.55
CA SER A 458 31.28 -7.15 -4.97
C SER A 458 30.04 -6.27 -4.76
N LEU A 459 28.87 -6.89 -4.72
CA LEU A 459 27.64 -6.29 -4.26
C LEU A 459 27.37 -6.76 -2.84
N LYS A 460 27.18 -5.80 -1.94
CA LYS A 460 26.71 -6.09 -0.60
C LYS A 460 25.20 -6.16 -0.65
N MET A 461 24.66 -7.31 -0.26
CA MET A 461 23.23 -7.58 -0.26
C MET A 461 22.79 -8.13 1.09
N GLU A 462 21.66 -7.65 1.57
CA GLU A 462 20.85 -8.33 2.57
C GLU A 462 20.17 -9.51 1.87
N THR A 463 20.33 -10.71 2.43
CA THR A 463 19.77 -11.96 1.89
C THR A 463 18.85 -12.58 2.94
N GLY A 464 17.64 -12.94 2.51
CA GLY A 464 16.63 -13.55 3.35
C GLY A 464 16.16 -14.87 2.76
N PHE A 465 16.09 -15.90 3.58
CA PHE A 465 15.37 -17.12 3.27
C PHE A 465 14.38 -17.43 4.38
N PHE A 466 13.11 -17.54 3.99
CA PHE A 466 11.99 -17.78 4.88
C PHE A 466 11.27 -19.02 4.38
N PHE A 467 10.99 -19.96 5.27
CA PHE A 467 10.26 -21.19 4.97
C PHE A 467 9.10 -21.33 5.94
N PHE A 468 7.92 -21.60 5.41
CA PHE A 468 6.67 -21.71 6.14
C PHE A 468 5.98 -23.02 5.79
N ASP A 469 5.20 -23.56 6.74
CA ASP A 469 4.32 -24.69 6.46
C ASP A 469 3.05 -24.24 5.69
N GLU A 470 2.13 -25.17 5.44
CA GLU A 470 0.85 -24.89 4.76
C GLU A 470 -0.10 -23.96 5.55
N TYR A 471 0.14 -23.78 6.85
CA TYR A 471 -0.62 -22.89 7.74
C TYR A 471 0.14 -21.57 8.01
N HIS A 472 1.18 -21.27 7.22
CA HIS A 472 2.03 -20.08 7.34
C HIS A 472 2.81 -19.99 8.67
N ASN A 473 3.00 -21.10 9.40
CA ASN A 473 3.91 -21.12 10.53
C ASN A 473 5.35 -21.12 10.02
N GLN A 474 6.18 -20.21 10.53
CA GLN A 474 7.57 -20.07 10.07
C GLN A 474 8.45 -21.23 10.59
N LEU A 475 8.85 -22.12 9.68
CA LEU A 475 9.73 -23.26 9.94
C LEU A 475 11.21 -22.88 9.90
N ALA A 476 11.60 -21.91 9.06
CA ALA A 476 12.97 -21.37 9.03
C ALA A 476 13.00 -19.88 8.69
N LYS A 477 13.97 -19.17 9.27
CA LYS A 477 14.33 -17.78 8.93
C LYS A 477 15.84 -17.63 8.99
N ILE A 478 16.44 -17.34 7.84
CA ILE A 478 17.88 -17.12 7.69
C ILE A 478 18.04 -15.75 7.05
N VAL A 479 18.63 -14.81 7.79
CA VAL A 479 18.88 -13.45 7.32
C VAL A 479 20.34 -13.13 7.50
N GLU A 480 21.01 -12.74 6.42
CA GLU A 480 22.45 -12.56 6.37
C GLU A 480 22.82 -11.36 5.50
N ASN A 481 23.89 -10.65 5.85
CA ASN A 481 24.51 -9.68 4.96
C ASN A 481 25.67 -10.35 4.24
N LYS A 482 25.58 -10.48 2.91
CA LYS A 482 26.60 -11.14 2.09
C LYS A 482 27.18 -10.22 1.04
N ASN A 483 28.46 -10.43 0.75
CA ASN A 483 29.13 -9.85 -0.41
C ASN A 483 29.13 -10.89 -1.52
N PHE A 484 28.43 -10.60 -2.61
CA PHE A 484 28.43 -11.44 -3.80
C PHE A 484 29.37 -10.86 -4.85
N GLU A 485 30.21 -11.69 -5.43
CA GLU A 485 31.17 -11.25 -6.45
C GLU A 485 30.45 -11.08 -7.79
N THR A 486 30.58 -9.90 -8.42
CA THR A 486 29.91 -9.62 -9.70
C THR A 486 30.61 -10.25 -10.89
N ALA A 487 31.91 -10.52 -10.75
CA ALA A 487 32.73 -11.17 -11.77
C ALA A 487 32.54 -12.69 -11.83
N LYS A 488 32.02 -13.31 -10.75
CA LYS A 488 31.70 -14.73 -10.75
C LYS A 488 30.48 -14.99 -11.63
N ALA A 489 30.55 -16.08 -12.40
CA ALA A 489 29.41 -16.55 -13.17
C ALA A 489 28.20 -16.87 -12.26
N PHE A 490 28.46 -17.42 -11.07
CA PHE A 490 27.44 -17.87 -10.12
C PHE A 490 27.81 -17.57 -8.67
N ASN A 491 26.76 -17.39 -7.87
CA ASN A 491 26.81 -17.25 -6.43
C ASN A 491 25.92 -18.33 -5.79
N GLU A 492 26.16 -18.61 -4.51
CA GLU A 492 25.47 -19.67 -3.77
C GLU A 492 24.89 -19.12 -2.46
N PHE A 493 23.68 -19.56 -2.16
CA PHE A 493 23.06 -19.48 -0.85
C PHE A 493 22.76 -20.89 -0.33
N VAL A 494 23.09 -21.16 0.93
CA VAL A 494 22.90 -22.48 1.56
C VAL A 494 22.01 -22.32 2.77
N ALA A 495 20.99 -23.18 2.87
CA ALA A 495 20.14 -23.32 4.05
C ALA A 495 20.16 -24.76 4.55
N VAL A 496 20.25 -24.95 5.86
CA VAL A 496 20.12 -26.26 6.51
C VAL A 496 18.73 -26.34 7.13
N LEU A 497 17.88 -27.23 6.61
CA LEU A 497 16.45 -27.28 6.88
C LEU A 497 16.03 -28.65 7.44
N GLU A 498 14.99 -28.65 8.27
CA GLU A 498 14.27 -29.88 8.60
C GLU A 498 13.49 -30.37 7.37
N PRO A 499 13.38 -31.69 7.14
CA PRO A 499 12.51 -32.22 6.09
C PRO A 499 11.05 -31.88 6.35
N ASP A 500 10.45 -31.10 5.46
CA ASP A 500 9.05 -30.67 5.54
C ASP A 500 8.57 -30.12 4.18
N SER A 501 7.29 -29.84 4.06
CA SER A 501 6.67 -29.23 2.88
C SER A 501 5.92 -27.94 3.22
N GLY A 502 5.93 -26.99 2.30
CA GLY A 502 5.22 -25.73 2.46
C GLY A 502 5.62 -24.70 1.42
N TYR A 503 5.86 -23.46 1.84
CA TYR A 503 6.17 -22.34 0.96
C TYR A 503 7.41 -21.59 1.42
N TYR A 504 8.20 -21.12 0.46
CA TYR A 504 9.39 -20.33 0.77
C TYR A 504 9.35 -18.94 0.12
N SER A 505 10.09 -18.02 0.72
CA SER A 505 10.50 -16.76 0.11
C SER A 505 12.03 -16.66 0.17
N PHE A 506 12.65 -16.46 -0.97
CA PHE A 506 14.07 -16.11 -1.09
C PHE A 506 14.17 -14.67 -1.59
N GLU A 507 14.81 -13.82 -0.81
CA GLU A 507 14.76 -12.39 -0.95
C GLU A 507 16.17 -11.80 -0.93
N LEU A 508 16.41 -10.79 -1.78
CA LEU A 508 17.67 -10.06 -1.86
C LEU A 508 17.38 -8.56 -1.90
N ILE A 509 18.11 -7.76 -1.12
CA ILE A 509 18.10 -6.29 -1.21
C ILE A 509 19.54 -5.79 -1.36
N GLU A 510 19.85 -5.05 -2.42
CA GLU A 510 21.16 -4.41 -2.59
C GLU A 510 21.27 -3.20 -1.66
N ASN A 511 22.33 -3.13 -0.86
CA ASN A 511 22.40 -2.20 0.26
C ASN A 511 22.44 -0.71 -0.14
N THR A 512 22.79 -0.38 -1.38
CA THR A 512 23.01 0.99 -1.86
C THR A 512 21.79 1.52 -2.62
N SER A 513 21.36 0.83 -3.67
CA SER A 513 20.23 1.19 -4.52
C SER A 513 18.90 0.73 -3.95
N ARG A 514 18.93 -0.14 -2.93
CA ARG A 514 17.75 -0.82 -2.37
C ARG A 514 17.00 -1.62 -3.44
N SER A 515 17.68 -1.99 -4.52
CA SER A 515 17.11 -2.86 -5.55
C SER A 515 16.77 -4.21 -4.93
N THR A 516 15.59 -4.73 -5.24
CA THR A 516 14.98 -5.86 -4.53
C THR A 516 14.69 -7.00 -5.48
N CYS A 517 14.95 -8.23 -5.05
CA CYS A 517 14.49 -9.44 -5.70
C CYS A 517 13.74 -10.29 -4.70
N VAL A 518 12.55 -10.76 -5.08
CA VAL A 518 11.76 -11.72 -4.30
C VAL A 518 11.45 -12.91 -5.19
N THR A 519 11.73 -14.12 -4.70
CA THR A 519 11.27 -15.34 -5.35
C THR A 519 10.54 -16.21 -4.35
N ARG A 520 9.31 -16.58 -4.69
CA ARG A 520 8.45 -17.42 -3.85
C ARG A 520 8.02 -18.67 -4.59
N GLY A 521 7.62 -19.68 -3.83
CA GLY A 521 7.03 -20.88 -4.39
C GLY A 521 6.81 -21.97 -3.35
N ALA A 522 6.21 -23.08 -3.79
CA ALA A 522 6.16 -24.28 -2.98
C ALA A 522 7.57 -24.84 -2.78
N LEU A 523 7.83 -25.35 -1.58
CA LEU A 523 9.06 -26.05 -1.21
C LEU A 523 8.69 -27.41 -0.63
N ASN A 524 9.34 -28.46 -1.12
CA ASN A 524 9.34 -29.77 -0.48
C ASN A 524 10.80 -30.12 -0.17
N VAL A 525 11.17 -30.04 1.10
CA VAL A 525 12.50 -30.36 1.59
C VAL A 525 12.59 -31.88 1.78
N PRO A 526 13.38 -32.59 0.96
CA PRO A 526 13.44 -34.05 1.03
C PRO A 526 13.96 -34.54 2.38
N ASP A 527 13.43 -35.68 2.84
CA ASP A 527 14.01 -36.43 3.95
C ASP A 527 15.04 -37.44 3.43
N PHE A 528 16.31 -37.23 3.78
CA PHE A 528 17.36 -38.18 3.48
C PHE A 528 17.52 -39.27 4.56
N GLY A 529 16.90 -39.12 5.74
CA GLY A 529 16.64 -40.11 6.79
C GLY A 529 17.56 -41.33 6.89
N LYS A 530 16.95 -42.51 7.13
CA LYS A 530 17.62 -43.83 7.21
C LYS A 530 17.24 -44.79 6.07
N SER A 531 16.31 -44.41 5.20
CA SER A 531 15.92 -45.17 4.01
C SER A 531 16.84 -44.90 2.83
N LEU A 532 16.97 -45.85 1.90
CA LEU A 532 17.67 -45.63 0.63
C LEU A 532 17.14 -44.36 -0.04
N SER A 533 18.04 -43.39 -0.27
CA SER A 533 17.69 -42.09 -0.86
C SER A 533 18.78 -41.62 -1.82
N ILE A 534 18.44 -40.70 -2.72
CA ILE A 534 19.34 -40.07 -3.69
C ILE A 534 19.15 -38.55 -3.65
N SER A 535 20.24 -37.79 -3.72
CA SER A 535 20.20 -36.32 -3.74
C SER A 535 19.55 -35.77 -5.02
N SER A 536 19.46 -34.44 -5.11
CA SER A 536 19.25 -33.79 -6.41
C SER A 536 20.32 -34.22 -7.42
N LEU A 537 19.90 -34.35 -8.68
CA LEU A 537 20.83 -34.48 -9.81
C LEU A 537 21.40 -33.11 -10.15
N VAL A 538 22.72 -32.98 -10.08
CA VAL A 538 23.44 -31.80 -10.54
C VAL A 538 23.97 -32.06 -11.93
N LEU A 539 23.37 -31.39 -12.91
CA LEU A 539 24.02 -31.18 -14.19
C LEU A 539 25.16 -30.19 -13.96
N ALA A 540 26.38 -30.54 -14.33
CA ALA A 540 27.58 -29.79 -13.99
C ALA A 540 28.51 -29.60 -15.20
N ASP A 541 29.13 -28.41 -15.26
CA ASP A 541 30.18 -28.08 -16.22
C ASP A 541 31.50 -28.75 -15.84
N SER A 542 31.75 -28.87 -14.54
CA SER A 542 32.97 -29.47 -14.00
C SER A 542 32.77 -30.04 -12.60
N VAL A 543 33.43 -31.16 -12.33
CA VAL A 543 33.52 -31.79 -11.00
C VAL A 543 35.01 -31.92 -10.65
N TYR A 544 35.40 -31.40 -9.50
CA TYR A 544 36.78 -31.45 -9.01
C TYR A 544 36.87 -32.30 -7.74
N PHE A 545 38.02 -32.95 -7.53
CA PHE A 545 38.35 -33.60 -6.27
C PHE A 545 39.09 -32.61 -5.36
N ASN A 546 38.54 -32.31 -4.18
CA ASN A 546 39.05 -31.32 -3.22
C ASN A 546 39.39 -29.94 -3.84
N GLY A 547 38.58 -29.50 -4.82
CA GLY A 547 38.81 -28.26 -5.57
C GLY A 547 37.93 -27.09 -5.15
N GLU A 548 37.87 -26.06 -6.01
CA GLU A 548 37.19 -24.79 -5.77
C GLU A 548 35.77 -24.71 -6.37
N GLY A 549 35.13 -25.85 -6.64
CA GLY A 549 33.75 -25.86 -7.13
C GLY A 549 32.78 -25.18 -6.15
N ILE A 550 31.74 -24.53 -6.68
CA ILE A 550 30.80 -23.75 -5.88
C ILE A 550 30.03 -24.63 -4.87
N LEU A 551 29.52 -25.79 -5.30
CA LEU A 551 28.92 -26.77 -4.39
C LEU A 551 30.01 -27.62 -3.74
N LYS A 552 30.28 -27.42 -2.45
CA LYS A 552 31.29 -28.18 -1.70
C LYS A 552 30.70 -29.47 -1.14
N ARG A 553 30.90 -30.60 -1.84
CA ARG A 553 30.31 -31.92 -1.55
C ARG A 553 31.38 -33.01 -1.32
N ARG A 554 32.15 -32.87 -0.24
CA ARG A 554 33.38 -33.65 0.07
C ARG A 554 33.26 -35.15 -0.29
N PRO A 555 34.23 -35.74 -1.03
CA PRO A 555 35.50 -35.14 -1.45
C PRO A 555 35.40 -34.31 -2.73
N TYR A 556 34.21 -34.14 -3.31
CA TYR A 556 34.05 -33.41 -4.55
C TYR A 556 33.66 -31.96 -4.32
N SER A 557 33.94 -31.13 -5.31
CA SER A 557 33.37 -29.80 -5.45
C SER A 557 32.84 -29.65 -6.87
N VAL A 558 31.61 -29.16 -7.02
CA VAL A 558 30.87 -29.21 -8.28
C VAL A 558 30.53 -27.79 -8.73
N ASN A 559 30.74 -27.48 -10.01
CA ASN A 559 30.18 -26.27 -10.64
C ASN A 559 28.95 -26.67 -11.47
N PRO A 560 27.74 -26.36 -10.98
CA PRO A 560 26.52 -26.67 -11.69
C PRO A 560 26.41 -25.89 -12.99
N HIS A 561 25.87 -26.57 -14.00
CA HIS A 561 25.38 -25.96 -15.20
C HIS A 561 23.99 -25.38 -14.89
N THR A 562 23.87 -24.05 -14.91
CA THR A 562 22.67 -23.36 -14.43
C THR A 562 21.64 -23.09 -15.51
N GLU A 563 22.00 -23.25 -16.79
CA GLU A 563 21.04 -23.17 -17.89
C GLU A 563 20.42 -24.55 -18.10
N ASP A 564 19.23 -24.60 -18.71
CA ASP A 564 18.65 -25.88 -19.12
C ASP A 564 19.20 -26.33 -20.46
N THR A 565 19.86 -25.42 -21.16
CA THR A 565 20.39 -25.59 -22.50
C THR A 565 21.84 -26.00 -22.44
N VAL A 566 22.19 -27.15 -23.03
CA VAL A 566 23.51 -27.73 -22.88
C VAL A 566 24.15 -28.10 -24.22
N GLU A 567 25.46 -27.93 -24.30
CA GLU A 567 26.28 -28.33 -25.44
C GLU A 567 27.39 -29.29 -25.01
N GLY A 568 27.62 -30.32 -25.83
CA GLY A 568 28.85 -31.10 -25.73
C GLY A 568 28.86 -32.17 -24.63
N LYS A 569 29.85 -32.07 -23.73
CA LYS A 569 30.09 -33.04 -22.66
C LYS A 569 29.60 -32.46 -21.34
N ILE A 570 28.81 -33.25 -20.63
CA ILE A 570 28.22 -32.84 -19.35
C ILE A 570 28.64 -33.79 -18.24
N PHE A 571 28.76 -33.26 -17.03
CA PHE A 571 28.88 -34.09 -15.84
C PHE A 571 27.52 -34.19 -15.16
N LEU A 572 27.18 -35.39 -14.71
CA LEU A 572 26.02 -35.63 -13.86
C LEU A 572 26.52 -36.08 -12.50
N TYR A 573 26.35 -35.25 -11.49
CA TYR A 573 26.76 -35.50 -10.10
C TYR A 573 25.56 -35.73 -9.19
N TYR A 574 25.68 -36.69 -8.27
CA TYR A 574 24.68 -36.96 -7.22
C TYR A 574 25.24 -37.84 -6.10
N GLU A 575 24.52 -37.87 -4.98
CA GLU A 575 24.86 -38.62 -3.78
C GLU A 575 23.79 -39.68 -3.51
N ILE A 576 24.23 -40.89 -3.15
CA ILE A 576 23.39 -42.01 -2.75
C ILE A 576 23.58 -42.20 -1.25
N TYR A 577 22.48 -42.42 -0.54
CA TYR A 577 22.52 -42.57 0.91
C TYR A 577 21.85 -43.85 1.41
N ASN A 578 22.30 -44.31 2.58
CA ASN A 578 21.70 -45.40 3.35
C ASN A 578 21.66 -46.76 2.62
N LEU A 579 22.69 -47.08 1.84
CA LEU A 579 22.83 -48.42 1.28
C LEU A 579 23.00 -49.47 2.38
N LEU A 580 22.25 -50.56 2.26
CA LEU A 580 22.28 -51.67 3.19
C LEU A 580 23.55 -52.50 2.98
N LYS A 581 24.38 -52.56 4.02
CA LYS A 581 25.55 -53.43 4.05
C LYS A 581 25.16 -54.84 4.51
N LYS A 582 25.74 -55.85 3.86
CA LYS A 582 25.69 -57.25 4.32
C LYS A 582 26.62 -57.43 5.54
N LYS A 583 26.61 -58.65 6.12
CA LYS A 583 27.45 -59.00 7.29
C LYS A 583 28.96 -58.85 7.03
N ASP A 584 29.38 -58.92 5.77
CA ASP A 584 30.75 -58.68 5.30
C ASP A 584 31.13 -57.19 5.21
N GLY A 585 30.19 -56.29 5.53
CA GLY A 585 30.39 -54.85 5.45
C GLY A 585 30.21 -54.26 4.05
N ILE A 586 29.85 -55.07 3.05
CA ILE A 586 29.74 -54.63 1.65
C ILE A 586 28.29 -54.30 1.29
N ALA A 587 28.10 -53.14 0.66
CA ALA A 587 26.86 -52.79 -0.03
C ALA A 587 26.99 -53.05 -1.54
N GLU A 588 25.94 -53.59 -2.15
CA GLU A 588 25.86 -53.85 -3.59
C GLU A 588 24.65 -53.11 -4.17
N PHE A 589 24.84 -52.34 -5.23
CA PHE A 589 23.75 -51.60 -5.88
C PHE A 589 23.89 -51.58 -7.39
N ARG A 590 22.76 -51.34 -8.08
CA ARG A 590 22.68 -51.12 -9.52
C ARG A 590 22.24 -49.69 -9.80
N GLN A 591 22.91 -49.06 -10.74
CA GLN A 591 22.61 -47.73 -11.25
C GLN A 591 22.06 -47.89 -12.66
N ASN A 592 20.87 -47.36 -12.91
CA ASN A 592 20.29 -47.22 -14.25
C ASN A 592 20.17 -45.73 -14.57
N ILE A 593 20.84 -45.27 -15.62
CA ILE A 593 20.69 -43.90 -16.13
C ILE A 593 19.93 -44.00 -17.44
N LYS A 594 18.69 -43.51 -17.44
CA LYS A 594 17.82 -43.48 -18.62
C LYS A 594 17.73 -42.06 -19.15
N ILE A 595 18.13 -41.88 -20.40
CA ILE A 595 18.05 -40.62 -21.14
C ILE A 595 16.99 -40.81 -22.22
N THR A 596 15.89 -40.06 -22.13
CA THR A 596 14.75 -40.19 -23.05
C THR A 596 14.52 -38.86 -23.73
N ARG A 597 14.42 -38.84 -25.06
CA ARG A 597 13.99 -37.63 -25.77
C ARG A 597 12.51 -37.41 -25.46
N SER A 598 12.15 -36.22 -24.99
CA SER A 598 10.75 -35.87 -24.80
C SER A 598 10.17 -35.56 -26.19
N GLU A 599 9.16 -36.31 -26.64
CA GLU A 599 8.40 -35.96 -27.84
C GLU A 599 7.48 -34.77 -27.51
N ASP A 600 7.44 -33.77 -28.38
CA ASP A 600 6.59 -32.60 -28.19
C ASP A 600 5.11 -33.03 -28.18
N GLY A 601 4.48 -32.92 -27.01
CA GLY A 601 3.02 -33.06 -26.85
C GLY A 601 2.53 -34.40 -26.31
N ALA A 602 2.64 -34.62 -25.00
CA ALA A 602 1.60 -35.31 -24.23
C ALA A 602 1.78 -35.02 -22.74
N GLY A 603 0.78 -34.37 -22.15
CA GLY A 603 0.60 -34.35 -20.71
C GLY A 603 0.47 -35.77 -20.17
N PHE A 604 0.99 -35.94 -18.95
CA PHE A 604 0.80 -37.06 -18.02
C PHE A 604 -0.43 -37.95 -18.29
N ILE A 605 -0.21 -39.20 -18.72
CA ILE A 605 -1.05 -40.34 -18.33
C ILE A 605 -0.16 -41.53 -17.97
N SER A 606 -0.49 -42.15 -16.84
CA SER A 606 0.08 -43.37 -16.29
C SER A 606 0.18 -44.50 -17.32
N ALA A 607 1.39 -45.05 -17.52
CA ALA A 607 1.55 -46.36 -18.14
C ALA A 607 2.93 -46.97 -17.79
N ILE A 608 3.02 -47.59 -16.62
CA ILE A 608 3.88 -48.77 -16.47
C ILE A 608 3.12 -49.90 -17.18
N LYS A 609 3.40 -50.10 -18.47
CA LYS A 609 3.10 -51.36 -19.17
C LYS A 609 4.16 -51.62 -20.23
N ASN A 610 4.76 -52.79 -20.12
CA ASN A 610 5.73 -53.40 -21.03
C ASN A 610 5.41 -53.14 -22.50
N LEU A 611 6.37 -52.63 -23.27
CA LEU A 611 6.55 -52.97 -24.68
C LEU A 611 7.94 -52.48 -25.17
N PHE A 612 8.73 -53.44 -25.64
CA PHE A 612 10.03 -53.25 -26.26
C PHE A 612 9.87 -52.68 -27.67
N SER A 613 10.24 -51.41 -27.89
CA SER A 613 10.98 -50.93 -29.07
C SER A 613 11.47 -49.49 -28.83
N ASN A 614 12.55 -49.33 -28.07
CA ASN A 614 13.13 -48.01 -27.78
C ASN A 614 14.05 -47.56 -28.92
N ARG A 615 13.53 -46.77 -29.88
CA ARG A 615 14.38 -45.98 -30.79
C ARG A 615 14.75 -44.59 -30.20
N ASN A 616 14.10 -44.15 -29.12
CA ASN A 616 14.21 -42.78 -28.58
C ASN A 616 14.75 -42.67 -27.14
N SER A 617 15.31 -43.75 -26.56
CA SER A 617 15.91 -43.67 -25.22
C SER A 617 17.19 -44.51 -25.08
N ILE A 618 18.17 -43.98 -24.35
CA ILE A 618 19.44 -44.64 -24.02
C ILE A 618 19.40 -45.01 -22.54
N THR A 619 19.75 -46.26 -22.22
CA THR A 619 19.88 -46.71 -20.83
C THR A 619 21.31 -47.20 -20.58
N LEU A 620 21.96 -46.64 -19.57
CA LEU A 620 23.26 -47.08 -19.07
C LEU A 620 23.04 -47.81 -17.74
N THR A 621 23.47 -49.06 -17.65
CA THR A 621 23.33 -49.87 -16.43
C THR A 621 24.70 -50.27 -15.89
N ASN A 622 25.00 -49.87 -14.66
CA ASN A 622 26.23 -50.20 -13.96
C ASN A 622 25.92 -50.94 -12.65
N LYS A 623 26.76 -51.89 -12.25
CA LYS A 623 26.69 -52.56 -10.95
C LYS A 623 27.95 -52.22 -10.14
N TYR A 624 27.77 -51.90 -8.87
CA TYR A 624 28.83 -51.46 -7.99
C TYR A 624 28.85 -52.27 -6.68
N LYS A 625 30.05 -52.39 -6.09
CA LYS A 625 30.27 -52.87 -4.73
C LYS A 625 31.05 -51.82 -3.96
N THR A 626 30.70 -51.57 -2.70
CA THR A 626 31.38 -50.59 -1.86
C THR A 626 31.37 -51.01 -0.39
N ASP A 627 32.31 -50.51 0.39
CA ASP A 627 32.35 -50.63 1.84
C ASP A 627 31.66 -49.45 2.55
N ARG A 628 31.07 -48.50 1.82
CA ARG A 628 30.36 -47.32 2.34
C ARG A 628 28.84 -47.45 2.19
N SER A 629 28.10 -46.85 3.12
CA SER A 629 26.62 -46.75 3.02
C SER A 629 26.18 -45.51 2.25
N ASP A 630 27.01 -44.46 2.26
CA ASP A 630 26.79 -43.22 1.53
C ASP A 630 27.90 -43.06 0.48
N ILE A 631 27.53 -42.72 -0.75
CA ILE A 631 28.45 -42.66 -1.90
C ILE A 631 28.18 -41.40 -2.70
N HIS A 632 29.27 -40.77 -3.15
CA HIS A 632 29.24 -39.65 -4.09
C HIS A 632 29.64 -40.17 -5.46
N LEU A 633 28.81 -39.95 -6.47
CA LEU A 633 29.06 -40.40 -7.83
C LEU A 633 28.99 -39.23 -8.81
N PHE A 634 29.80 -39.31 -9.85
CA PHE A 634 29.59 -38.52 -11.05
C PHE A 634 29.87 -39.36 -12.29
N ILE A 635 29.19 -39.04 -13.38
CA ILE A 635 29.45 -39.61 -14.70
C ILE A 635 29.59 -38.48 -15.71
N ARG A 636 30.52 -38.65 -16.65
CA ARG A 636 30.63 -37.75 -17.81
C ARG A 636 29.87 -38.36 -18.98
N LEU A 637 28.86 -37.66 -19.47
CA LEU A 637 28.07 -38.07 -20.63
C LEU A 637 28.51 -37.24 -21.84
N ASP A 638 28.75 -37.90 -22.96
CA ASP A 638 29.01 -37.25 -24.24
C ASP A 638 27.71 -37.21 -25.04
N MET A 639 27.07 -36.05 -25.06
CA MET A 639 25.72 -35.88 -25.61
C MET A 639 25.73 -35.46 -27.08
N ARG A 640 26.93 -35.30 -27.68
CA ARG A 640 27.11 -34.78 -29.05
C ARG A 640 26.54 -35.68 -30.14
N ALA A 641 26.35 -36.97 -29.85
CA ALA A 641 25.75 -37.93 -30.76
C ALA A 641 24.21 -37.89 -30.74
N LEU A 642 23.61 -37.12 -29.82
CA LEU A 642 22.17 -36.97 -29.72
C LEU A 642 21.71 -35.76 -30.55
N GLU A 643 20.50 -35.86 -31.09
CA GLU A 643 19.86 -34.75 -31.79
C GLU A 643 19.54 -33.61 -30.83
N SER A 644 19.41 -32.39 -31.36
CA SER A 644 18.88 -31.29 -30.57
C SER A 644 17.45 -31.56 -30.13
N GLY A 645 17.12 -31.10 -28.93
CA GLY A 645 15.77 -31.23 -28.38
C GLY A 645 15.78 -31.42 -26.88
N LYS A 646 14.59 -31.65 -26.34
CA LYS A 646 14.35 -31.83 -24.91
C LYS A 646 14.61 -33.27 -24.49
N TYR A 647 15.28 -33.46 -23.37
CA TYR A 647 15.59 -34.77 -22.81
C TYR A 647 15.29 -34.84 -21.32
N ASP A 648 14.71 -35.96 -20.92
CA ASP A 648 14.56 -36.35 -19.52
C ASP A 648 15.69 -37.33 -19.16
N VAL A 649 16.46 -36.97 -18.12
CA VAL A 649 17.53 -37.79 -17.56
C VAL A 649 17.06 -38.32 -16.21
N VAL A 650 16.84 -39.62 -16.12
CA VAL A 650 16.42 -40.31 -14.89
C VAL A 650 17.58 -41.17 -14.40
N VAL A 651 17.95 -41.00 -13.13
CA VAL A 651 18.89 -41.89 -12.45
C VAL A 651 18.11 -42.69 -11.43
N GLU A 652 18.12 -44.01 -11.58
CA GLU A 652 17.56 -44.96 -10.64
C GLU A 652 18.69 -45.76 -9.97
N ILE A 653 18.59 -45.89 -8.65
CA ILE A 653 19.48 -46.69 -7.82
C ILE A 653 18.66 -47.81 -7.19
N GLU A 654 19.03 -49.06 -7.47
CA GLU A 654 18.50 -50.25 -6.83
C GLU A 654 19.55 -50.79 -5.85
N ASP A 655 19.25 -50.76 -4.55
CA ASP A 655 20.03 -51.47 -3.54
C ASP A 655 19.73 -52.97 -3.64
N LEU A 656 20.72 -53.75 -4.08
CA LEU A 656 20.58 -55.17 -4.35
C LEU A 656 20.53 -56.00 -3.06
N ASN A 657 21.01 -55.45 -1.94
CA ASN A 657 20.95 -56.08 -0.64
C ASN A 657 19.58 -55.85 0.01
N ALA A 658 19.06 -54.62 -0.06
CA ALA A 658 17.76 -54.26 0.50
C ALA A 658 16.57 -54.59 -0.42
N LYS A 659 16.82 -54.82 -1.72
CA LYS A 659 15.81 -54.95 -2.79
C LYS A 659 14.86 -53.75 -2.84
N LYS A 660 15.41 -52.54 -2.68
CA LYS A 660 14.69 -51.27 -2.76
C LYS A 660 15.29 -50.42 -3.86
N SER A 661 14.45 -49.62 -4.52
CA SER A 661 14.89 -48.67 -5.53
C SER A 661 14.46 -47.25 -5.18
N VAL A 662 15.28 -46.28 -5.57
CA VAL A 662 14.95 -44.86 -5.54
C VAL A 662 15.39 -44.24 -6.86
N ASN A 663 14.71 -43.18 -7.30
CA ASN A 663 15.13 -42.45 -8.48
C ASN A 663 15.02 -40.95 -8.29
N THR A 664 15.71 -40.23 -9.17
CA THR A 664 15.64 -38.78 -9.30
C THR A 664 15.77 -38.44 -10.77
N LYS A 665 15.29 -37.27 -11.17
CA LYS A 665 15.25 -36.85 -12.56
C LYS A 665 15.60 -35.37 -12.72
N LEU A 666 16.12 -35.04 -13.89
CA LEU A 666 16.20 -33.68 -14.38
C LEU A 666 15.79 -33.64 -15.85
N GLN A 667 15.48 -32.44 -16.32
CA GLN A 667 15.19 -32.18 -17.72
C GLN A 667 16.23 -31.19 -18.26
N LEU A 668 16.62 -31.37 -19.51
CA LEU A 668 17.56 -30.50 -20.21
C LEU A 668 17.16 -30.35 -21.68
N TYR A 669 17.70 -29.34 -22.34
CA TYR A 669 17.60 -29.11 -23.78
C TYR A 669 18.99 -29.19 -24.40
N LEU A 670 19.21 -30.05 -25.38
CA LEU A 670 20.48 -30.14 -26.09
C LEU A 670 20.46 -29.23 -27.31
N LEU A 671 21.49 -28.38 -27.45
CA LEU A 671 21.74 -27.65 -28.69
C LEU A 671 22.65 -28.47 -29.61
N GLN A 672 22.35 -28.44 -30.90
CA GLN A 672 23.26 -28.96 -31.92
C GLN A 672 24.32 -27.90 -32.17
N ARG A 673 25.60 -28.27 -32.18
CA ARG A 673 26.64 -27.39 -32.73
C ARG A 673 26.28 -27.11 -34.19
N ALA A 674 26.26 -25.83 -34.58
CA ALA A 674 26.46 -25.48 -35.98
C ALA A 674 27.77 -26.14 -36.42
N SER A 675 27.70 -27.01 -37.42
CA SER A 675 28.87 -27.59 -38.05
C SER A 675 29.64 -26.47 -38.76
N ASN A 676 30.50 -25.77 -38.03
CA ASN A 676 31.57 -25.01 -38.66
C ASN A 676 32.52 -26.04 -39.28
N GLN A 677 32.54 -26.06 -40.61
CA GLN A 677 33.54 -26.73 -41.44
C GLN A 677 34.95 -26.25 -41.09
#